data_AF-A0A2S7P7P1-F1
#
_entry.id   AF-A0A2S7P7P1-F1
#
_cell.length_a   1.000
_cell.length_b   1.000
_cell.length_c   1.000
_cell.angle_alpha   90.00
_cell.angle_beta   90.00
_cell.angle_gamma   90.00
#
_symmetry.space_group_name_H-M   'P 1'
#
loop_
_entity.id
_entity.type
_entity.pdbx_description
1 polymer ?
#
loop_
_entity_poly.entity_id
_entity_poly.type
_entity_poly.pdbx_seq_one_letter_code
_entity_poly.pdbx_strand_id
1 'polypeptide(L)'
;MTILGASPGAVESSYEGRPFHATKFMGTKTEPTNHNHIVDIRRGDGDFNLKAEILTSLKPQKGMKSLPTLLLYNERGLQIYEEITYLSEYYLVNAEIDVLERSAESIAENIPSGSIVVELGSGNLRKVSILLRALDVAGKNIDYYALDLSLNELERSLQETPTFKHVKCHGLHGTYDDGLEWLKKPENASRPKCVLSLGSSIGNFKRHEAPSFLKSFRDVLSPSDMFLIGVDATSNPGKIYHAYNDQKGVTHKFILNGLVHANEVLGEHVFDPQDWNVVGEYVHDEQGGRHQAFYTPNRDVTLRDIQIKAGERVQVEQSLKYSPDEIKQLWNDAGMLEVKRWSASTEEYNLHLLKKNAMLFNSDPAVYAATAVPNFEEWKGLWSVWDIVTRGMIPNEELKEKPIKLRNACIFYLGHIPTFLDIQLNKVSGEPPCEPSYYPRIFERGIDPDVDNPELCHAHSEIPDEWPPLEEILSYQQNVRAKVEKLYMRNDIPRSLGRALWIGFEHEAQHLETLLYMLLQSDKTIPPTPRPDFETMAKMAKAERVSNDWFKIPEQTITIGLQDPEDNSGPDRHFGWDNEKPPRSVTVRGFEAKGRAITNEEYAQYLEQTHRPDIPASWAQERDNELAKISHAIDHVNGYTNGVKTGTDPAPLTKAYLKGKSVRTVYGLVPLEYALDWPVFASYDELARCAKWMGGRIPTVEEVRSIYSHVDGLNRKQAERHLGKTVPAVNGHLVNDGVQESPPSQGSETGESSNELFTNLDRANVGFKNWHPVAVTGDGHRLAGQAEMGGVWEWTSSPFTRHEGFEPMKLYPAYSADFFDEKHNIILGGSWATHPRIAGRKTFVNWYQRNYPYTWAGARLGGRIVGTSVSGGKYPSTIQQVKGGHINNYSYGSTPWR
;
A
#
# COMPACT_ATOMS: atom_id res chain seq x y z
N MET A 1 10.96 3.13 61.32
CA MET A 1 10.80 2.81 62.75
C MET A 1 11.14 1.35 62.92
N THR A 2 12.17 1.06 63.71
CA THR A 2 12.85 -0.23 63.88
C THR A 2 12.01 -1.25 64.67
N ILE A 3 12.45 -2.53 64.65
CA ILE A 3 12.32 -3.63 65.65
C ILE A 3 11.52 -4.84 65.09
N LEU A 4 12.17 -5.95 64.68
CA LEU A 4 12.57 -7.17 65.45
C LEU A 4 11.32 -7.87 66.07
N GLY A 5 11.06 -9.17 66.01
CA GLY A 5 11.79 -10.40 65.75
C GLY A 5 11.08 -11.53 66.54
N ALA A 6 11.46 -12.80 66.29
CA ALA A 6 11.24 -14.01 67.12
C ALA A 6 10.05 -14.96 66.82
N SER A 7 10.40 -16.15 66.31
CA SER A 7 9.82 -17.48 66.66
C SER A 7 10.33 -17.91 68.07
N PRO A 8 10.09 -19.13 68.66
CA PRO A 8 9.50 -20.38 68.14
C PRO A 8 8.62 -21.17 69.17
N GLY A 9 8.18 -22.39 68.82
CA GLY A 9 7.78 -23.39 69.82
C GLY A 9 6.87 -24.51 69.32
N ALA A 10 7.39 -25.74 69.25
CA ALA A 10 6.68 -26.98 68.96
C ALA A 10 6.36 -27.74 70.27
N VAL A 11 5.25 -28.50 70.31
CA VAL A 11 5.01 -29.59 71.28
C VAL A 11 4.14 -30.69 70.64
N GLU A 12 4.64 -31.93 70.70
CA GLU A 12 3.95 -33.19 70.37
C GLU A 12 3.10 -33.73 71.55
N SER A 13 2.06 -34.51 71.23
CA SER A 13 1.58 -35.76 71.89
C SER A 13 0.10 -35.96 71.52
N SER A 14 -0.57 -37.13 71.52
CA SER A 14 -0.30 -38.55 71.36
C SER A 14 -1.66 -39.27 71.59
N TYR A 15 -1.85 -40.45 70.98
CA TYR A 15 -2.80 -41.53 71.34
C TYR A 15 -4.27 -41.58 70.86
N GLU A 16 -4.43 -42.47 69.88
CA GLU A 16 -5.44 -43.49 69.52
C GLU A 16 -6.72 -43.76 70.36
N GLY A 17 -7.82 -44.03 69.63
CA GLY A 17 -9.00 -44.80 70.09
C GLY A 17 -10.21 -44.80 69.11
N ARG A 18 -10.34 -45.86 68.29
CA ARG A 18 -11.38 -46.15 67.25
C ARG A 18 -12.78 -46.54 67.83
N PRO A 19 -13.83 -46.93 67.04
CA PRO A 19 -14.21 -46.69 65.62
C PRO A 19 -15.70 -46.24 65.42
N PHE A 20 -16.10 -45.74 64.24
CA PHE A 20 -17.35 -46.11 63.54
C PHE A 20 -17.34 -45.59 62.07
N HIS A 21 -17.86 -46.41 61.15
CA HIS A 21 -18.02 -46.26 59.68
C HIS A 21 -18.66 -44.93 59.21
N ALA A 22 -18.50 -44.38 58.00
CA ALA A 22 -17.84 -44.75 56.75
C ALA A 22 -17.79 -43.53 55.78
N THR A 23 -16.99 -43.68 54.71
CA THR A 23 -17.11 -43.08 53.35
C THR A 23 -16.24 -41.86 52.99
N LYS A 24 -15.22 -42.16 52.16
CA LYS A 24 -14.48 -41.38 51.14
C LYS A 24 -14.62 -39.84 51.12
N PHE A 25 -13.49 -39.15 51.32
CA PHE A 25 -12.85 -38.27 50.31
C PHE A 25 -11.39 -38.01 50.77
N MET A 26 -10.40 -38.51 50.02
CA MET A 26 -8.99 -38.17 50.24
C MET A 26 -8.72 -36.84 49.55
N GLY A 27 -8.46 -35.81 50.36
CA GLY A 27 -7.84 -34.57 49.89
C GLY A 27 -6.39 -34.83 49.48
N THR A 28 -6.05 -34.44 48.26
CA THR A 28 -4.66 -34.37 47.80
C THR A 28 -4.06 -33.04 48.25
N LYS A 29 -2.82 -33.14 48.74
CA LYS A 29 -1.95 -32.02 49.11
C LYS A 29 -1.91 -30.96 48.01
N THR A 30 -2.02 -29.70 48.41
CA THR A 30 -1.68 -28.54 47.57
C THR A 30 -0.18 -28.57 47.27
N GLU A 31 0.17 -28.89 46.03
CA GLU A 31 1.49 -28.64 45.46
C GLU A 31 1.62 -27.17 45.02
N PRO A 32 2.85 -26.61 44.93
CA PRO A 32 3.06 -25.23 44.50
C PRO A 32 2.75 -25.10 43.01
N THR A 33 1.86 -24.17 42.65
CA THR A 33 1.48 -23.85 41.27
C THR A 33 2.60 -23.07 40.58
N ASN A 34 3.53 -23.78 39.95
CA ASN A 34 4.43 -23.21 38.94
C ASN A 34 4.49 -24.20 37.77
N HIS A 35 3.61 -24.02 36.79
CA HIS A 35 3.66 -24.80 35.55
C HIS A 35 3.91 -23.86 34.37
N ASN A 36 5.20 -23.63 34.09
CA ASN A 36 5.65 -23.23 32.77
C ASN A 36 5.31 -24.38 31.81
N HIS A 37 4.17 -24.27 31.13
CA HIS A 37 3.67 -25.34 30.28
C HIS A 37 4.33 -25.28 28.90
N ILE A 38 5.01 -26.34 28.50
CA ILE A 38 5.57 -26.49 27.14
C ILE A 38 4.61 -27.33 26.31
N VAL A 39 4.16 -26.79 25.17
CA VAL A 39 3.32 -27.49 24.20
C VAL A 39 4.19 -27.99 23.06
N ASP A 40 4.17 -29.29 22.79
CA ASP A 40 4.74 -29.84 21.56
C ASP A 40 3.76 -29.60 20.40
N ILE A 41 4.20 -28.84 19.40
CA ILE A 41 3.38 -28.42 18.26
C ILE A 41 3.85 -29.01 16.93
N ARG A 42 4.88 -29.87 16.96
CA ARG A 42 5.47 -30.48 15.76
C ARG A 42 4.49 -31.43 15.08
N ARG A 43 4.42 -31.37 13.75
CA ARG A 43 3.51 -32.22 12.94
C ARG A 43 4.15 -33.57 12.56
N GLY A 44 3.84 -34.62 13.33
CA GLY A 44 4.18 -36.03 13.05
C GLY A 44 5.66 -36.40 13.23
N ASP A 45 6.04 -37.66 12.93
CA ASP A 45 7.45 -38.12 12.80
C ASP A 45 8.18 -37.46 11.60
N GLY A 46 7.69 -36.31 11.15
CA GLY A 46 8.31 -35.48 10.12
C GLY A 46 9.57 -34.86 10.69
N ASP A 47 10.60 -35.70 10.86
CA ASP A 47 11.98 -35.29 10.96
C ASP A 47 12.20 -34.32 9.81
N PHE A 48 12.38 -33.04 10.16
CA PHE A 48 13.13 -32.12 9.36
C PHE A 48 14.39 -32.89 8.94
N ASN A 49 14.42 -33.37 7.69
CA ASN A 49 15.47 -34.30 7.27
C ASN A 49 16.71 -33.47 6.95
N LEU A 50 17.29 -32.88 8.00
CA LEU A 50 18.52 -32.09 7.98
C LEU A 50 19.62 -32.87 7.28
N LYS A 51 19.61 -34.20 7.42
CA LYS A 51 20.47 -35.12 6.66
C LYS A 51 20.27 -35.01 5.15
N ALA A 52 19.04 -35.04 4.64
CA ALA A 52 18.75 -34.83 3.22
C ALA A 52 19.12 -33.40 2.78
N GLU A 53 18.87 -32.40 3.60
CA GLU A 53 19.21 -31.00 3.30
C GLU A 53 20.73 -30.79 3.20
N ILE A 54 21.52 -31.37 4.11
CA ILE A 54 23.00 -31.41 4.03
C ILE A 54 23.44 -31.99 2.68
N LEU A 55 22.92 -33.17 2.32
CA LEU A 55 23.33 -33.87 1.11
C LEU A 55 22.96 -33.10 -0.17
N THR A 56 21.79 -32.48 -0.20
CA THR A 56 21.34 -31.66 -1.34
C THR A 56 22.12 -30.34 -1.43
N SER A 57 22.37 -29.67 -0.31
CA SER A 57 23.05 -28.36 -0.27
C SER A 57 24.54 -28.44 -0.62
N LEU A 58 25.16 -29.61 -0.39
CA LEU A 58 26.52 -29.92 -0.82
C LEU A 58 26.61 -30.38 -2.30
N LYS A 59 25.47 -30.57 -2.99
CA LYS A 59 25.37 -30.89 -4.43
C LYS A 59 24.41 -29.93 -5.15
N PRO A 60 24.71 -28.62 -5.19
CA PRO A 60 23.85 -27.68 -5.88
C PRO A 60 23.85 -27.95 -7.39
N GLN A 61 22.69 -27.87 -8.05
CA GLN A 61 22.61 -27.91 -9.51
C GLN A 61 23.29 -26.70 -10.17
N LYS A 62 23.31 -25.56 -9.47
CA LYS A 62 23.98 -24.32 -9.85
C LYS A 62 24.35 -23.54 -8.59
N GLY A 63 25.52 -22.91 -8.57
CA GLY A 63 26.00 -22.11 -7.44
C GLY A 63 27.01 -22.85 -6.58
N MET A 64 27.28 -22.29 -5.41
CA MET A 64 28.29 -22.75 -4.46
C MET A 64 27.71 -23.77 -3.49
N LYS A 65 28.54 -24.72 -3.01
CA LYS A 65 28.14 -25.65 -1.96
C LYS A 65 27.79 -24.88 -0.68
N SER A 66 26.80 -25.35 0.05
CA SER A 66 26.41 -24.76 1.33
C SER A 66 26.03 -25.81 2.35
N LEU A 67 25.99 -25.41 3.62
CA LEU A 67 25.47 -26.19 4.73
C LEU A 67 24.36 -25.40 5.44
N PRO A 68 23.26 -26.06 5.88
CA PRO A 68 22.16 -25.38 6.55
C PRO A 68 22.60 -24.66 7.83
N THR A 69 22.14 -23.42 8.02
CA THR A 69 22.39 -22.64 9.26
C THR A 69 21.87 -23.33 10.51
N LEU A 70 20.83 -24.17 10.38
CA LEU A 70 20.28 -24.95 11.50
C LEU A 70 21.33 -25.82 12.20
N LEU A 71 22.39 -26.23 11.48
CA LEU A 71 23.49 -26.98 12.06
C LEU A 71 24.22 -26.22 13.17
N LEU A 72 24.19 -24.89 13.13
CA LEU A 72 24.85 -24.06 14.13
C LEU A 72 24.13 -24.07 15.48
N TYR A 73 22.85 -24.46 15.53
CA TYR A 73 21.96 -24.23 16.69
C TYR A 73 21.55 -25.52 17.43
N ASN A 74 22.43 -26.53 17.50
CA ASN A 74 22.26 -27.57 18.51
C ASN A 74 22.53 -27.01 19.93
N GLU A 75 22.28 -27.81 20.97
CA GLU A 75 22.47 -27.40 22.37
C GLU A 75 23.84 -26.74 22.62
N ARG A 76 24.92 -27.36 22.12
CA ARG A 76 26.27 -26.81 22.27
C ARG A 76 26.45 -25.50 21.51
N GLY A 77 25.91 -25.42 20.29
CA GLY A 77 25.93 -24.22 19.48
C GLY A 77 25.23 -23.04 20.15
N LEU A 78 24.06 -23.28 20.74
CA LEU A 78 23.30 -22.26 21.48
C LEU A 78 24.08 -21.71 22.68
N GLN A 79 24.79 -22.57 23.43
CA GLN A 79 25.68 -22.12 24.51
C GLN A 79 26.82 -21.23 24.00
N ILE A 80 27.44 -21.58 22.87
CA ILE A 80 28.51 -20.75 22.28
C ILE A 80 27.92 -19.44 21.74
N TYR A 81 26.74 -19.47 21.13
CA TYR A 81 26.05 -18.27 20.68
C TYR A 81 25.72 -17.34 21.85
N GLU A 82 25.31 -17.89 22.99
CA GLU A 82 25.13 -17.11 24.22
C GLU A 82 26.42 -16.39 24.61
N GLU A 83 27.59 -17.02 24.53
CA GLU A 83 28.90 -16.34 24.73
C GLU A 83 29.11 -15.18 23.73
N ILE A 84 28.73 -15.34 22.45
CA ILE A 84 28.79 -14.28 21.43
C ILE A 84 27.95 -13.08 21.84
N THR A 85 26.75 -13.29 22.42
CA THR A 85 25.86 -12.21 22.83
C THR A 85 26.42 -11.28 23.91
N TYR A 86 27.46 -11.71 24.64
CA TYR A 86 28.16 -10.89 25.63
C TYR A 86 29.42 -10.21 25.09
N LEU A 87 29.81 -10.43 23.82
CA LEU A 87 30.96 -9.77 23.20
C LEU A 87 30.63 -8.31 22.89
N SER A 88 31.60 -7.43 23.17
CA SER A 88 31.50 -6.00 22.83
C SER A 88 31.43 -5.76 21.33
N GLU A 89 32.10 -6.59 20.53
CA GLU A 89 32.08 -6.49 19.07
C GLU A 89 30.71 -6.86 18.47
N TYR A 90 29.94 -7.73 19.12
CA TYR A 90 28.60 -8.14 18.66
C TYR A 90 27.52 -7.16 19.14
N TYR A 91 27.49 -5.98 18.52
CA TYR A 91 26.69 -4.84 18.97
C TYR A 91 25.17 -5.07 18.97
N LEU A 92 24.65 -5.99 18.14
CA LEU A 92 23.21 -6.15 17.89
C LEU A 92 22.40 -6.37 19.17
N VAL A 93 22.90 -7.19 20.09
CA VAL A 93 22.20 -7.54 21.34
C VAL A 93 22.07 -6.33 22.25
N ASN A 94 23.16 -5.59 22.45
CA ASN A 94 23.14 -4.41 23.31
C ASN A 94 22.37 -3.24 22.67
N ALA A 95 22.42 -3.10 21.35
CA ALA A 95 21.60 -2.13 20.63
C ALA A 95 20.09 -2.42 20.80
N GLU A 96 19.68 -3.68 20.68
CA GLU A 96 18.28 -4.08 20.87
C GLU A 96 17.83 -3.91 22.34
N ILE A 97 18.69 -4.26 23.31
CA ILE A 97 18.43 -4.02 24.75
C ILE A 97 18.25 -2.53 25.02
N ASP A 98 19.12 -1.66 24.49
CA ASP A 98 19.00 -0.21 24.65
C ASP A 98 17.66 0.32 24.12
N VAL A 99 17.17 -0.20 22.98
CA VAL A 99 15.84 0.16 22.46
C VAL A 99 14.75 -0.28 23.43
N LEU A 100 14.80 -1.54 23.89
CA LEU A 100 13.80 -2.12 24.79
C LEU A 100 13.76 -1.38 26.14
N GLU A 101 14.90 -1.11 26.77
CA GLU A 101 14.95 -0.40 28.05
C GLU A 101 14.34 1.00 27.97
N ARG A 102 14.56 1.71 26.85
CA ARG A 102 14.03 3.06 26.67
C ARG A 102 12.58 3.10 26.18
N SER A 103 12.11 2.02 25.55
CA SER A 103 10.86 2.06 24.76
C SER A 103 9.83 1.00 25.14
N ALA A 104 10.12 0.08 26.06
CA ALA A 104 9.25 -1.04 26.40
C ALA A 104 7.84 -0.61 26.84
N GLU A 105 7.71 0.51 27.57
CA GLU A 105 6.39 1.06 27.94
C GLU A 105 5.59 1.45 26.70
N SER A 106 6.20 2.19 25.77
CA SER A 106 5.52 2.57 24.53
C SER A 106 5.24 1.39 23.61
N ILE A 107 6.08 0.35 23.62
CA ILE A 107 5.78 -0.90 22.91
C ILE A 107 4.57 -1.59 23.56
N ALA A 108 4.54 -1.70 24.90
CA ALA A 108 3.46 -2.33 25.66
C ALA A 108 2.10 -1.63 25.49
N GLU A 109 2.07 -0.30 25.32
CA GLU A 109 0.86 0.46 25.01
C GLU A 109 0.14 -0.08 23.76
N ASN A 110 0.91 -0.50 22.76
CA ASN A 110 0.39 -0.96 21.48
C ASN A 110 -0.09 -2.42 21.49
N ILE A 111 0.24 -3.20 22.53
CA ILE A 111 -0.16 -4.60 22.66
C ILE A 111 -1.49 -4.66 23.47
N PRO A 112 -2.59 -5.17 22.87
CA PRO A 112 -3.87 -5.29 23.58
C PRO A 112 -3.79 -6.26 24.76
N SER A 113 -4.58 -6.02 25.82
CA SER A 113 -4.79 -7.05 26.84
C SER A 113 -5.55 -8.23 26.24
N GLY A 114 -5.27 -9.45 26.71
CA GLY A 114 -5.81 -10.71 26.18
C GLY A 114 -4.97 -11.31 25.05
N SER A 115 -3.90 -10.62 24.62
CA SER A 115 -3.07 -11.05 23.50
C SER A 115 -2.33 -12.36 23.77
N ILE A 116 -2.17 -13.15 22.71
CA ILE A 116 -1.12 -14.16 22.59
C ILE A 116 0.13 -13.46 22.06
N VAL A 117 1.24 -13.54 22.80
CA VAL A 117 2.54 -13.00 22.38
C VAL A 117 3.47 -14.17 22.05
N VAL A 118 3.87 -14.34 20.79
CA VAL A 118 4.74 -15.46 20.36
C VAL A 118 6.09 -14.90 19.94
N GLU A 119 7.17 -15.35 20.58
CA GLU A 119 8.54 -15.01 20.17
C GLU A 119 9.16 -16.13 19.35
N LEU A 120 9.59 -15.79 18.14
CA LEU A 120 10.21 -16.72 17.19
C LEU A 120 11.71 -16.86 17.50
N GLY A 121 12.15 -18.05 17.91
CA GLY A 121 13.55 -18.31 18.23
C GLY A 121 13.96 -17.57 19.50
N SER A 122 13.28 -17.88 20.61
CA SER A 122 13.38 -17.13 21.87
C SER A 122 14.78 -17.12 22.50
N GLY A 123 15.59 -18.18 22.28
CA GLY A 123 16.93 -18.27 22.87
C GLY A 123 16.91 -18.00 24.38
N ASN A 124 17.81 -17.12 24.85
CA ASN A 124 17.79 -16.60 26.21
C ASN A 124 16.79 -15.43 26.35
N LEU A 125 15.89 -15.54 27.33
CA LEU A 125 14.77 -14.61 27.58
C LEU A 125 15.19 -13.26 28.19
N ARG A 126 16.49 -12.97 28.30
CA ARG A 126 17.04 -11.72 28.84
C ARG A 126 16.45 -10.48 28.16
N LYS A 127 16.34 -10.48 26.83
CA LYS A 127 15.84 -9.33 26.06
C LYS A 127 14.33 -9.15 26.26
N VAL A 128 13.57 -10.20 25.98
CA VAL A 128 12.10 -10.16 26.03
C VAL A 128 11.59 -9.87 27.45
N SER A 129 12.31 -10.28 28.49
CA SER A 129 11.96 -10.00 29.89
C SER A 129 11.77 -8.51 30.19
N ILE A 130 12.46 -7.62 29.46
CA ILE A 130 12.27 -6.16 29.58
C ILE A 130 10.85 -5.78 29.12
N LEU A 131 10.42 -6.30 27.98
CA LEU A 131 9.08 -6.07 27.43
C LEU A 131 7.99 -6.74 28.27
N LEU A 132 8.21 -7.99 28.71
CA LEU A 132 7.25 -8.70 29.56
C LEU A 132 7.01 -7.96 30.88
N ARG A 133 8.07 -7.37 31.47
CA ARG A 133 7.93 -6.52 32.66
C ARG A 133 7.09 -5.28 32.38
N ALA A 134 7.30 -4.60 31.26
CA ALA A 134 6.50 -3.43 30.89
C ALA A 134 5.03 -3.79 30.67
N LEU A 135 4.73 -4.92 30.03
CA LEU A 135 3.37 -5.45 29.88
C LEU A 135 2.72 -5.76 31.23
N ASP A 136 3.47 -6.36 32.15
CA ASP A 136 3.01 -6.67 33.51
C ASP A 136 2.69 -5.41 34.32
N VAL A 137 3.58 -4.42 34.30
CA VAL A 137 3.40 -3.11 34.96
C VAL A 137 2.21 -2.36 34.38
N ALA A 138 1.99 -2.44 33.08
CA ALA A 138 0.83 -1.87 32.39
C ALA A 138 -0.48 -2.62 32.68
N GLY A 139 -0.47 -3.71 33.46
CA GLY A 139 -1.64 -4.49 33.83
C GLY A 139 -2.24 -5.29 32.66
N LYS A 140 -1.45 -5.60 31.63
CA LYS A 140 -1.90 -6.32 30.44
C LYS A 140 -1.92 -7.82 30.73
N ASN A 141 -3.12 -8.42 30.77
CA ASN A 141 -3.24 -9.87 30.93
C ASN A 141 -2.89 -10.55 29.61
N ILE A 142 -1.72 -11.18 29.49
CA ILE A 142 -1.25 -11.79 28.23
C ILE A 142 -0.65 -13.18 28.47
N ASP A 143 -0.70 -14.02 27.43
CA ASP A 143 0.03 -15.29 27.39
C ASP A 143 1.22 -15.14 26.43
N TYR A 144 2.42 -15.22 26.98
CA TYR A 144 3.69 -15.23 26.26
C TYR A 144 4.11 -16.67 25.95
N TYR A 145 4.52 -16.91 24.71
CA TYR A 145 4.98 -18.18 24.20
C TYR A 145 6.37 -18.04 23.59
N ALA A 146 7.36 -18.66 24.24
CA ALA A 146 8.69 -18.87 23.69
C ALA A 146 8.64 -20.02 22.67
N LEU A 147 8.88 -19.76 21.38
CA LEU A 147 8.93 -20.78 20.33
C LEU A 147 10.38 -21.13 20.00
N ASP A 148 10.76 -22.39 20.21
CA ASP A 148 12.11 -22.87 19.93
C ASP A 148 12.12 -24.35 19.48
N LEU A 149 13.21 -24.74 18.83
CA LEU A 149 13.46 -26.11 18.36
C LEU A 149 14.05 -26.99 19.48
N SER A 150 14.72 -26.39 20.45
CA SER A 150 15.35 -27.12 21.55
C SER A 150 14.45 -27.17 22.78
N LEU A 151 13.91 -28.36 23.08
CA LEU A 151 13.14 -28.59 24.31
C LEU A 151 13.96 -28.26 25.57
N ASN A 152 15.23 -28.68 25.62
CA ASN A 152 16.10 -28.43 26.76
C ASN A 152 16.30 -26.93 27.01
N GLU A 153 16.48 -26.15 25.94
CA GLU A 153 16.64 -24.69 26.08
C GLU A 153 15.34 -24.00 26.45
N LEU A 154 14.19 -24.46 25.94
CA LEU A 154 12.88 -23.96 26.40
C LEU A 154 12.69 -24.20 27.90
N GLU A 155 13.01 -25.40 28.39
CA GLU A 155 12.93 -25.73 29.82
C GLU A 155 13.84 -24.83 30.65
N ARG A 156 15.11 -24.67 30.24
CA ARG A 156 16.09 -23.81 30.92
C ARG A 156 15.64 -22.35 30.96
N SER A 157 15.35 -21.78 29.80
CA SER A 157 14.97 -20.37 29.66
C SER A 157 13.70 -20.03 30.44
N LEU A 158 12.68 -20.89 30.38
CA LEU A 158 11.43 -20.68 31.13
C LEU A 158 11.65 -20.76 32.65
N GLN A 159 12.54 -21.63 33.14
CA GLN A 159 12.89 -21.70 34.57
C GLN A 159 13.57 -20.42 35.08
N GLU A 160 14.35 -19.74 34.23
CA GLU A 160 15.04 -18.49 34.55
C GLU A 160 14.15 -17.25 34.42
N THR A 161 12.92 -17.41 33.92
CA THR A 161 12.00 -16.28 33.69
C THR A 161 11.48 -15.70 35.00
N PRO A 162 11.47 -14.36 35.18
CA PRO A 162 10.86 -13.73 36.34
C PRO A 162 9.37 -14.09 36.50
N THR A 163 8.89 -14.13 37.74
CA THR A 163 7.46 -14.26 37.99
C THR A 163 6.76 -12.93 37.72
N PHE A 164 5.69 -12.97 36.93
CA PHE A 164 4.84 -11.81 36.59
C PHE A 164 3.42 -12.01 37.16
N LYS A 165 2.68 -10.92 37.35
CA LYS A 165 1.32 -10.94 37.90
C LYS A 165 0.24 -11.11 36.83
N HIS A 166 0.43 -10.47 35.68
CA HIS A 166 -0.49 -10.37 34.55
C HIS A 166 0.02 -11.12 33.32
N VAL A 167 1.33 -11.36 33.22
CA VAL A 167 1.95 -12.13 32.15
C VAL A 167 2.09 -13.59 32.55
N LYS A 168 1.68 -14.51 31.68
CA LYS A 168 1.93 -15.95 31.82
C LYS A 168 2.92 -16.41 30.75
N CYS A 169 3.94 -17.16 31.14
CA CYS A 169 4.98 -17.62 30.23
C CYS A 169 4.84 -19.12 29.95
N HIS A 170 4.90 -19.49 28.68
CA HIS A 170 4.73 -20.84 28.17
C HIS A 170 5.79 -21.14 27.10
N GLY A 171 6.00 -22.41 26.79
CA GLY A 171 6.85 -22.84 25.68
C GLY A 171 6.06 -23.45 24.53
N LEU A 172 6.53 -23.25 23.31
CA LEU A 172 6.11 -23.97 22.11
C LEU A 172 7.34 -24.69 21.56
N HIS A 173 7.30 -26.01 21.51
CA HIS A 173 8.36 -26.82 20.94
C HIS A 173 8.01 -27.14 19.49
N GLY A 174 8.75 -26.54 18.54
CA GLY A 174 8.53 -26.74 17.11
C GLY A 174 9.20 -25.68 16.23
N THR A 175 9.02 -25.83 14.92
CA THR A 175 9.54 -24.88 13.91
C THR A 175 8.70 -23.61 13.84
N TYR A 176 9.18 -22.60 13.11
CA TYR A 176 8.37 -21.41 12.81
C TYR A 176 7.09 -21.76 12.03
N ASP A 177 7.16 -22.75 11.14
CA ASP A 177 5.99 -23.23 10.39
C ASP A 177 4.99 -23.94 11.30
N ASP A 178 5.45 -24.76 12.25
CA ASP A 178 4.59 -25.35 13.27
C ASP A 178 3.90 -24.26 14.11
N GLY A 179 4.64 -23.21 14.50
CA GLY A 179 4.11 -22.06 15.23
C GLY A 179 3.03 -21.31 14.45
N LEU A 180 3.27 -21.08 13.16
CA LEU A 180 2.30 -20.46 12.24
C LEU A 180 1.01 -21.28 12.15
N GLU A 181 1.14 -22.60 12.07
CA GLU A 181 0.01 -23.51 12.02
C GLU A 181 -0.72 -23.63 13.36
N TRP A 182 0.00 -23.53 14.48
CA TRP A 182 -0.59 -23.46 15.81
C TRP A 182 -1.42 -22.18 15.99
N LEU A 183 -0.97 -21.04 15.44
CA LEU A 183 -1.71 -19.78 15.45
C LEU A 183 -3.03 -19.84 14.65
N LYS A 184 -3.11 -20.69 13.63
CA LYS A 184 -4.33 -20.90 12.81
C LYS A 184 -5.44 -21.68 13.52
N LYS A 185 -5.13 -22.39 14.61
CA LYS A 185 -6.14 -23.18 15.32
C LYS A 185 -7.29 -22.29 15.81
N PRO A 186 -8.58 -22.70 15.70
CA PRO A 186 -9.73 -21.84 16.00
C PRO A 186 -9.68 -21.15 17.37
N GLU A 187 -9.19 -21.85 18.40
CA GLU A 187 -9.02 -21.35 19.76
C GLU A 187 -7.99 -20.21 19.87
N ASN A 188 -7.01 -20.15 18.97
CA ASN A 188 -5.97 -19.12 18.92
C ASN A 188 -6.30 -18.01 17.91
N ALA A 189 -6.94 -18.38 16.79
CA ALA A 189 -7.27 -17.47 15.70
C ALA A 189 -8.15 -16.30 16.14
N SER A 190 -9.06 -16.54 17.08
CA SER A 190 -9.99 -15.52 17.62
C SER A 190 -9.38 -14.55 18.64
N ARG A 191 -8.17 -14.83 19.14
CA ARG A 191 -7.48 -13.97 20.11
C ARG A 191 -6.59 -12.93 19.41
N PRO A 192 -6.41 -11.73 19.99
CA PRO A 192 -5.40 -10.78 19.51
C PRO A 192 -4.00 -11.40 19.57
N LYS A 193 -3.15 -11.12 18.58
CA LYS A 193 -1.81 -11.71 18.47
C LYS A 193 -0.75 -10.62 18.37
N CYS A 194 0.41 -10.88 18.98
CA CYS A 194 1.64 -10.14 18.73
C CYS A 194 2.77 -11.14 18.48
N VAL A 195 3.32 -11.17 17.27
CA VAL A 195 4.48 -12.00 16.93
C VAL A 195 5.75 -11.17 17.12
N LEU A 196 6.77 -11.73 17.77
CA LEU A 196 8.06 -11.10 18.01
C LEU A 196 9.14 -11.82 17.19
N SER A 197 9.91 -11.08 16.40
CA SER A 197 11.12 -11.55 15.73
C SER A 197 12.28 -10.62 16.11
N LEU A 198 12.98 -10.98 17.18
CA LEU A 198 14.04 -10.15 17.76
C LEU A 198 15.43 -10.57 17.26
N GLY A 199 16.43 -9.72 17.44
CA GLY A 199 17.84 -10.02 17.13
C GLY A 199 18.23 -9.86 15.67
N SER A 200 17.40 -9.24 14.83
CA SER A 200 17.65 -9.06 13.39
C SER A 200 17.84 -10.37 12.61
N SER A 201 17.18 -11.44 13.03
CA SER A 201 17.17 -12.74 12.34
C SER A 201 16.65 -12.66 10.89
N ILE A 202 15.91 -11.61 10.54
CA ILE A 202 15.50 -11.32 9.16
C ILE A 202 16.69 -11.14 8.20
N GLY A 203 17.87 -10.79 8.73
CA GLY A 203 19.12 -10.72 7.97
C GLY A 203 19.62 -12.08 7.48
N ASN A 204 19.17 -13.19 8.07
CA ASN A 204 19.66 -14.53 7.74
C ASN A 204 19.06 -15.08 6.44
N PHE A 205 17.91 -14.53 6.02
CA PHE A 205 17.25 -14.90 4.77
C PHE A 205 17.97 -14.32 3.57
N LYS A 206 17.76 -14.90 2.37
CA LYS A 206 18.09 -14.17 1.14
C LYS A 206 17.12 -13.02 0.95
N ARG A 207 17.54 -12.03 0.17
CA ARG A 207 16.78 -10.79 -0.02
C ARG A 207 15.34 -11.01 -0.52
N HIS A 208 15.11 -12.00 -1.37
CA HIS A 208 13.79 -12.35 -1.90
C HIS A 208 12.99 -13.31 -0.98
N GLU A 209 13.64 -13.96 -0.02
CA GLU A 209 13.01 -14.88 0.93
C GLU A 209 12.41 -14.12 2.13
N ALA A 210 13.05 -13.03 2.56
CA ALA A 210 12.59 -12.22 3.71
C ALA A 210 11.14 -11.69 3.57
N PRO A 211 10.70 -11.10 2.43
CA PRO A 211 9.30 -10.71 2.26
C PRO A 211 8.34 -11.89 2.33
N SER A 212 8.74 -13.05 1.79
CA SER A 212 7.91 -14.28 1.78
C SER A 212 7.70 -14.82 3.20
N PHE A 213 8.74 -14.79 4.04
CA PHE A 213 8.65 -15.14 5.45
C PHE A 213 7.69 -14.21 6.21
N LEU A 214 7.80 -12.89 6.03
CA LEU A 214 6.89 -11.95 6.70
C LEU A 214 5.43 -12.13 6.21
N LYS A 215 5.27 -12.38 4.91
CA LYS A 215 3.97 -12.64 4.28
C LYS A 215 3.28 -13.87 4.87
N SER A 216 4.01 -14.95 5.18
CA SER A 216 3.39 -16.15 5.77
C SER A 216 2.73 -15.85 7.12
N PHE A 217 3.40 -15.07 7.99
CA PHE A 217 2.82 -14.63 9.25
C PHE A 217 1.68 -13.63 9.05
N ARG A 218 1.84 -12.64 8.16
CA ARG A 218 0.78 -11.68 7.80
C ARG A 218 -0.53 -12.38 7.44
N ASP A 219 -0.47 -13.50 6.72
CA ASP A 219 -1.66 -14.21 6.26
C ASP A 219 -2.45 -14.85 7.42
N VAL A 220 -1.82 -15.11 8.56
CA VAL A 220 -2.47 -15.60 9.79
C VAL A 220 -2.88 -14.48 10.74
N LEU A 221 -2.30 -13.29 10.59
CA LEU A 221 -2.63 -12.11 11.39
C LEU A 221 -3.92 -11.45 10.90
N SER A 222 -4.73 -10.97 11.85
CA SER A 222 -5.84 -10.04 11.59
C SER A 222 -5.32 -8.60 11.46
N PRO A 223 -6.11 -7.66 10.91
CA PRO A 223 -5.70 -6.24 10.81
C PRO A 223 -5.38 -5.57 12.16
N SER A 224 -5.90 -6.10 13.27
CA SER A 224 -5.60 -5.62 14.62
C SER A 224 -4.37 -6.26 15.26
N ASP A 225 -3.88 -7.36 14.70
CA ASP A 225 -2.72 -8.09 15.23
C ASP A 225 -1.40 -7.42 14.84
N MET A 226 -0.35 -7.72 15.60
CA MET A 226 0.92 -6.99 15.59
C MET A 226 2.08 -7.93 15.24
N PHE A 227 3.11 -7.39 14.60
CA PHE A 227 4.39 -8.04 14.39
C PHE A 227 5.51 -7.09 14.80
N LEU A 228 6.23 -7.38 15.88
CA LEU A 228 7.39 -6.60 16.33
C LEU A 228 8.66 -7.26 15.82
N ILE A 229 9.46 -6.52 15.04
CA ILE A 229 10.67 -7.04 14.41
C ILE A 229 11.87 -6.14 14.63
N GLY A 230 12.99 -6.73 15.03
CA GLY A 230 14.30 -6.06 15.08
C GLY A 230 14.99 -6.11 13.72
N VAL A 231 15.55 -4.99 13.27
CA VAL A 231 16.25 -4.88 11.99
C VAL A 231 17.55 -4.08 12.18
N ASP A 232 18.65 -4.68 11.75
CA ASP A 232 19.96 -4.04 11.69
C ASP A 232 20.11 -3.24 10.38
N ALA A 233 20.19 -1.93 10.52
CA ALA A 233 20.36 -0.96 9.44
C ALA A 233 21.79 -0.44 9.32
N THR A 234 22.74 -1.06 10.03
CA THR A 234 24.14 -0.64 10.04
C THR A 234 24.76 -0.70 8.66
N SER A 235 25.41 0.39 8.27
CA SER A 235 26.15 0.52 7.01
C SER A 235 27.67 0.46 7.19
N ASN A 236 28.17 0.39 8.43
CA ASN A 236 29.59 0.42 8.75
C ASN A 236 30.27 -0.95 8.52
N PRO A 237 31.12 -1.11 7.49
CA PRO A 237 31.73 -2.39 7.14
C PRO A 237 32.60 -2.98 8.25
N GLY A 238 33.34 -2.13 8.98
CA GLY A 238 34.27 -2.57 10.02
C GLY A 238 33.52 -3.09 11.25
N LYS A 239 32.46 -2.39 11.69
CA LYS A 239 31.61 -2.87 12.79
C LYS A 239 30.96 -4.21 12.44
N ILE A 240 30.39 -4.32 11.23
CA ILE A 240 29.75 -5.54 10.77
C ILE A 240 30.78 -6.67 10.68
N TYR A 241 31.94 -6.43 10.09
CA TYR A 241 32.99 -7.44 9.99
C TYR A 241 33.39 -8.00 11.36
N HIS A 242 33.63 -7.13 12.35
CA HIS A 242 34.08 -7.54 13.68
C HIS A 242 32.99 -8.17 14.54
N ALA A 243 31.71 -7.84 14.33
CA ALA A 243 30.61 -8.50 15.01
C ALA A 243 30.61 -10.02 14.76
N TYR A 244 30.93 -10.43 13.52
CA TYR A 244 30.93 -11.85 13.13
C TYR A 244 32.34 -12.44 12.96
N ASN A 245 33.39 -11.67 13.22
CA ASN A 245 34.79 -12.11 13.26
C ASN A 245 35.45 -11.51 14.50
N ASP A 246 35.00 -11.98 15.67
CA ASP A 246 35.46 -11.49 16.96
C ASP A 246 36.93 -11.87 17.22
N GLN A 247 37.65 -11.06 17.98
CA GLN A 247 39.07 -11.29 18.24
C GLN A 247 39.34 -12.54 19.10
N LYS A 248 38.35 -13.00 19.86
CA LYS A 248 38.45 -14.18 20.73
C LYS A 248 38.17 -15.49 19.99
N GLY A 249 37.75 -15.42 18.72
CA GLY A 249 37.41 -16.55 17.87
C GLY A 249 36.19 -17.34 18.35
N VAL A 250 35.29 -16.74 19.13
CA VAL A 250 34.08 -17.40 19.63
C VAL A 250 33.11 -17.68 18.48
N THR A 251 32.92 -16.73 17.56
CA THR A 251 32.06 -16.87 16.38
C THR A 251 32.60 -17.94 15.43
N HIS A 252 33.92 -18.07 15.29
CA HIS A 252 34.51 -19.16 14.50
C HIS A 252 34.31 -20.53 15.16
N LYS A 253 34.38 -20.63 16.49
CA LYS A 253 34.03 -21.86 17.21
C LYS A 253 32.56 -22.23 17.04
N PHE A 254 31.67 -21.24 17.06
CA PHE A 254 30.24 -21.44 16.79
C PHE A 254 30.00 -21.99 15.38
N ILE A 255 30.68 -21.42 14.38
CA ILE A 255 30.62 -21.91 13.00
C ILE A 255 31.16 -23.34 12.92
N LEU A 256 32.35 -23.64 13.45
CA LEU A 256 32.92 -24.99 13.42
C LEU A 256 32.09 -26.04 14.16
N ASN A 257 31.32 -25.65 15.18
CA ASN A 257 30.36 -26.55 15.84
C ASN A 257 29.32 -27.10 14.86
N GLY A 258 28.95 -26.35 13.82
CA GLY A 258 28.04 -26.83 12.78
C GLY A 258 28.55 -28.06 12.03
N LEU A 259 29.87 -28.19 11.84
CA LEU A 259 30.48 -29.39 11.24
C LEU A 259 30.40 -30.60 12.18
N VAL A 260 30.57 -30.38 13.49
CA VAL A 260 30.42 -31.43 14.51
C VAL A 260 28.97 -31.93 14.51
N HIS A 261 28.01 -31.02 14.55
CA HIS A 261 26.59 -31.35 14.49
C HIS A 261 26.20 -32.02 13.16
N ALA A 262 26.81 -31.63 12.04
CA ALA A 262 26.60 -32.30 10.76
C ALA A 262 27.00 -33.78 10.80
N ASN A 263 28.09 -34.13 11.48
CA ASN A 263 28.49 -35.53 11.67
C ASN A 263 27.44 -36.32 12.49
N GLU A 264 26.91 -35.70 13.55
CA GLU A 264 25.86 -36.31 14.39
C GLU A 264 24.60 -36.60 13.56
N VAL A 265 24.14 -35.61 12.79
CA VAL A 265 22.97 -35.73 11.90
C VAL A 265 23.19 -36.77 10.79
N LEU A 266 24.39 -36.83 10.22
CA LEU A 266 24.73 -37.81 9.19
C LEU A 266 24.88 -39.23 9.76
N GLY A 267 25.26 -39.36 11.02
CA GLY A 267 25.68 -40.61 11.66
C GLY A 267 27.04 -41.12 11.16
N GLU A 268 27.84 -40.24 10.57
CA GLU A 268 29.15 -40.54 9.96
C GLU A 268 30.14 -39.42 10.34
N HIS A 269 31.37 -39.77 10.71
CA HIS A 269 32.39 -38.78 11.11
C HIS A 269 33.22 -38.32 9.90
N VAL A 270 32.69 -37.35 9.15
CA VAL A 270 33.26 -36.89 7.86
C VAL A 270 33.97 -35.55 7.99
N PHE A 271 33.46 -34.66 8.83
CA PHE A 271 34.01 -33.33 9.04
C PHE A 271 34.80 -33.28 10.35
N ASP A 272 36.13 -33.32 10.30
CA ASP A 272 36.97 -33.04 11.47
C ASP A 272 37.25 -31.53 11.54
N PRO A 273 36.75 -30.77 12.54
CA PRO A 273 36.94 -29.32 12.61
C PRO A 273 38.39 -28.84 12.52
N GLN A 274 39.39 -29.66 12.85
CA GLN A 274 40.80 -29.29 12.72
C GLN A 274 41.25 -29.17 11.25
N ASP A 275 40.55 -29.85 10.34
CA ASP A 275 40.79 -29.81 8.91
C ASP A 275 40.06 -28.65 8.21
N TRP A 276 39.38 -27.76 8.95
CA TRP A 276 38.57 -26.69 8.36
C TRP A 276 38.91 -25.32 8.95
N ASN A 277 38.97 -24.33 8.07
CA ASN A 277 39.04 -22.92 8.45
C ASN A 277 37.68 -22.25 8.24
N VAL A 278 37.42 -21.22 9.04
CA VAL A 278 36.27 -20.33 8.88
C VAL A 278 36.73 -19.01 8.26
N VAL A 279 36.06 -18.62 7.18
CA VAL A 279 36.29 -17.33 6.51
C VAL A 279 35.01 -16.52 6.61
N GLY A 280 35.05 -15.43 7.38
CA GLY A 280 33.99 -14.43 7.41
C GLY A 280 34.41 -13.18 6.65
N GLU A 281 33.52 -12.63 5.83
CA GLU A 281 33.76 -11.41 5.06
C GLU A 281 32.53 -10.50 5.05
N TYR A 282 32.77 -9.19 4.90
CA TYR A 282 31.72 -8.23 4.59
C TYR A 282 31.73 -7.95 3.09
N VAL A 283 30.57 -7.98 2.46
CA VAL A 283 30.38 -7.66 1.05
C VAL A 283 29.23 -6.67 0.90
N HIS A 284 29.35 -5.80 -0.09
CA HIS A 284 28.31 -4.86 -0.47
C HIS A 284 28.17 -4.85 -1.99
N ASP A 285 27.13 -5.50 -2.49
CA ASP A 285 26.85 -5.67 -3.92
C ASP A 285 25.37 -5.36 -4.22
N GLU A 286 24.86 -5.79 -5.38
CA GLU A 286 23.46 -5.57 -5.79
C GLU A 286 22.42 -6.20 -4.83
N GLN A 287 22.84 -7.12 -3.95
CA GLN A 287 21.97 -7.72 -2.92
C GLN A 287 22.00 -6.95 -1.59
N GLY A 288 22.79 -5.88 -1.50
CA GLY A 288 22.97 -5.06 -0.31
C GLY A 288 24.20 -5.45 0.53
N GLY A 289 24.42 -4.68 1.61
CA GLY A 289 25.47 -4.94 2.59
C GLY A 289 25.16 -6.18 3.44
N ARG A 290 26.12 -7.10 3.55
CA ARG A 290 25.99 -8.29 4.42
C ARG A 290 27.33 -8.77 4.95
N HIS A 291 27.28 -9.42 6.10
CA HIS A 291 28.30 -10.41 6.45
C HIS A 291 27.94 -11.76 5.83
N GLN A 292 28.95 -12.56 5.47
CA GLN A 292 28.79 -13.95 5.05
C GLN A 292 29.97 -14.78 5.52
N ALA A 293 29.69 -16.04 5.89
CA ALA A 293 30.67 -16.99 6.41
C ALA A 293 30.77 -18.27 5.56
N PHE A 294 31.99 -18.80 5.50
CA PHE A 294 32.34 -20.01 4.75
C PHE A 294 33.20 -20.96 5.57
N TYR A 295 32.99 -22.25 5.38
CA TYR A 295 33.98 -23.27 5.67
C TYR A 295 34.95 -23.42 4.49
N THR A 296 36.23 -23.66 4.78
CA THR A 296 37.24 -24.01 3.77
C THR A 296 38.11 -25.15 4.29
N PRO A 297 38.13 -26.32 3.62
CA PRO A 297 38.89 -27.45 4.13
C PRO A 297 40.37 -27.34 3.75
N ASN A 298 41.24 -27.81 4.62
CA ASN A 298 42.70 -27.85 4.43
C ASN A 298 43.15 -29.03 3.55
N ARG A 299 42.26 -30.00 3.33
CA ARG A 299 42.47 -31.19 2.49
C ARG A 299 41.20 -31.56 1.74
N ASP A 300 41.30 -32.41 0.73
CA ASP A 300 40.12 -32.95 0.05
C ASP A 300 39.27 -33.78 1.03
N VAL A 301 37.98 -33.48 1.08
CA VAL A 301 36.98 -34.19 1.89
C VAL A 301 36.00 -34.89 0.97
N THR A 302 35.76 -36.18 1.21
CA THR A 302 34.79 -36.98 0.46
C THR A 302 33.66 -37.41 1.38
N LEU A 303 32.44 -36.99 1.06
CA LEU A 303 31.20 -37.47 1.67
C LEU A 303 30.44 -38.26 0.61
N ARG A 304 30.53 -39.60 0.64
CA ARG A 304 29.92 -40.48 -0.38
C ARG A 304 30.44 -40.14 -1.79
N ASP A 305 29.58 -39.68 -2.68
CA ASP A 305 29.92 -39.22 -4.03
C ASP A 305 30.09 -37.69 -4.14
N ILE A 306 30.09 -36.97 -3.01
CA ILE A 306 30.38 -35.54 -2.92
C ILE A 306 31.86 -35.36 -2.67
N GLN A 307 32.53 -34.60 -3.54
CA GLN A 307 33.89 -34.11 -3.29
C GLN A 307 33.88 -32.63 -2.95
N ILE A 308 34.55 -32.29 -1.85
CA ILE A 308 34.86 -30.93 -1.45
C ILE A 308 36.38 -30.80 -1.50
N LYS A 309 36.89 -29.95 -2.40
CA LYS A 309 38.34 -29.81 -2.61
C LYS A 309 38.99 -28.95 -1.53
N ALA A 310 40.26 -29.21 -1.25
CA ALA A 310 41.06 -28.34 -0.40
C ALA A 310 40.95 -26.87 -0.88
N GLY A 311 40.64 -25.96 0.04
CA GLY A 311 40.43 -24.53 -0.23
C GLY A 311 39.06 -24.16 -0.84
N GLU A 312 38.19 -25.14 -1.13
CA GLU A 312 36.84 -24.86 -1.64
C GLU A 312 35.97 -24.19 -0.57
N ARG A 313 35.29 -23.10 -0.92
CA ARG A 313 34.37 -22.39 -0.02
C ARG A 313 33.01 -23.09 0.04
N VAL A 314 32.57 -23.43 1.24
CA VAL A 314 31.23 -23.94 1.53
C VAL A 314 30.50 -22.92 2.40
N GLN A 315 29.47 -22.28 1.87
CA GLN A 315 28.74 -21.23 2.60
C GLN A 315 27.93 -21.82 3.76
N VAL A 316 27.89 -21.11 4.90
CA VAL A 316 27.15 -21.57 6.08
C VAL A 316 26.21 -20.54 6.65
N GLU A 317 26.59 -19.26 6.62
CA GLU A 317 25.80 -18.20 7.23
C GLU A 317 25.93 -16.91 6.43
N GLN A 318 24.92 -16.07 6.55
CA GLN A 318 24.93 -14.69 6.10
C GLN A 318 24.05 -13.84 7.01
N SER A 319 24.35 -12.55 7.08
CA SER A 319 23.52 -11.57 7.75
C SER A 319 23.43 -10.27 6.94
N LEU A 320 22.32 -10.12 6.21
CA LEU A 320 21.95 -8.92 5.46
C LEU A 320 21.64 -7.75 6.40
N LYS A 321 22.06 -6.56 5.96
CA LYS A 321 21.72 -5.27 6.55
C LYS A 321 20.76 -4.54 5.62
N TYR A 322 19.86 -3.75 6.21
CA TYR A 322 18.79 -3.08 5.47
C TYR A 322 18.83 -1.57 5.73
N SER A 323 19.12 -0.79 4.71
CA SER A 323 18.96 0.66 4.74
C SER A 323 17.47 1.06 4.88
N PRO A 324 17.16 2.31 5.26
CA PRO A 324 15.77 2.75 5.44
C PRO A 324 14.85 2.51 4.23
N ASP A 325 15.34 2.72 3.01
CA ASP A 325 14.57 2.49 1.78
C ASP A 325 14.33 1.00 1.54
N GLU A 326 15.33 0.16 1.83
CA GLU A 326 15.24 -1.29 1.71
C GLU A 326 14.28 -1.89 2.74
N ILE A 327 14.23 -1.34 3.96
CA ILE A 327 13.25 -1.68 4.99
C ILE A 327 11.83 -1.36 4.51
N LYS A 328 11.62 -0.14 3.97
CA LYS A 328 10.32 0.27 3.44
C LYS A 328 9.86 -0.65 2.30
N GLN A 329 10.77 -1.03 1.41
CA GLN A 329 10.48 -1.98 0.33
C GLN A 329 10.14 -3.37 0.89
N LEU A 330 10.90 -3.86 1.88
CA LEU A 330 10.64 -5.15 2.54
C LEU A 330 9.23 -5.22 3.13
N TRP A 331 8.76 -4.16 3.78
CA TRP A 331 7.38 -4.09 4.30
C TRP A 331 6.34 -4.12 3.19
N ASN A 332 6.55 -3.33 2.13
CA ASN A 332 5.64 -3.29 0.99
C ASN A 332 5.53 -4.65 0.29
N ASP A 333 6.66 -5.30 0.01
CA ASP A 333 6.71 -6.61 -0.64
C ASP A 333 6.06 -7.70 0.24
N ALA A 334 6.18 -7.57 1.57
CA ALA A 334 5.52 -8.44 2.52
C ALA A 334 4.01 -8.14 2.66
N GLY A 335 3.51 -6.99 2.19
CA GLY A 335 2.15 -6.49 2.47
C GLY A 335 1.94 -6.17 3.95
N MET A 336 2.96 -5.59 4.58
CA MET A 336 2.95 -5.12 5.98
C MET A 336 3.01 -3.60 6.00
N LEU A 337 2.41 -2.98 7.01
CA LEU A 337 2.44 -1.55 7.26
C LEU A 337 3.23 -1.28 8.53
N GLU A 338 4.24 -0.41 8.46
CA GLU A 338 4.92 0.10 9.64
C GLU A 338 4.04 1.11 10.37
N VAL A 339 3.70 0.78 11.62
CA VAL A 339 2.87 1.61 12.50
C VAL A 339 3.74 2.50 13.38
N LYS A 340 4.86 1.95 13.86
CA LYS A 340 5.77 2.64 14.78
C LYS A 340 7.17 2.07 14.66
N ARG A 341 8.16 2.89 15.00
CA ARG A 341 9.58 2.53 14.98
C ARG A 341 10.28 3.11 16.21
N TRP A 342 11.17 2.33 16.80
CA TRP A 342 12.07 2.76 17.88
C TRP A 342 13.51 2.42 17.52
N SER A 343 14.40 3.39 17.64
CA SER A 343 15.80 3.28 17.21
C SER A 343 16.73 3.23 18.41
N ALA A 344 17.85 2.51 18.27
CA ALA A 344 18.91 2.48 19.26
C ALA A 344 19.56 3.88 19.40
N SER A 345 20.12 4.17 20.57
CA SER A 345 20.66 5.49 20.88
C SER A 345 21.98 5.77 20.18
N THR A 346 22.78 4.73 19.93
CA THR A 346 24.14 4.84 19.39
C THR A 346 24.40 4.02 18.14
N GLU A 347 23.52 3.07 17.81
CA GLU A 347 23.68 2.13 16.70
C GLU A 347 22.54 2.29 15.69
N GLU A 348 22.81 1.94 14.43
CA GLU A 348 21.80 1.90 13.36
C GLU A 348 20.96 0.62 13.48
N TYR A 349 20.26 0.46 14.61
CA TYR A 349 19.41 -0.68 14.92
C TYR A 349 18.02 -0.21 15.29
N ASN A 350 16.98 -0.89 14.79
CA ASN A 350 15.60 -0.46 14.96
C ASN A 350 14.68 -1.63 15.34
N LEU A 351 13.74 -1.38 16.26
CA LEU A 351 12.54 -2.18 16.43
C LEU A 351 11.41 -1.55 15.63
N HIS A 352 10.77 -2.33 14.77
CA HIS A 352 9.66 -1.93 13.93
C HIS A 352 8.39 -2.66 14.36
N LEU A 353 7.30 -1.91 14.52
CA LEU A 353 5.99 -2.42 14.81
C LEU A 353 5.18 -2.44 13.53
N LEU A 354 4.85 -3.64 13.06
CA LEU A 354 4.14 -3.85 11.81
C LEU A 354 2.73 -4.34 12.08
N LYS A 355 1.82 -3.98 11.18
CA LYS A 355 0.49 -4.58 11.05
C LYS A 355 0.32 -5.16 9.67
N LYS A 356 -0.61 -6.10 9.54
CA LYS A 356 -1.11 -6.51 8.23
C LYS A 356 -1.56 -5.26 7.48
N ASN A 357 -0.94 -5.00 6.34
CA ASN A 357 -1.39 -3.91 5.50
C ASN A 357 -2.77 -4.31 4.98
N ALA A 358 -3.79 -3.59 5.43
CA ALA A 358 -5.12 -3.69 4.88
C ALA A 358 -5.17 -2.96 3.53
N MET A 359 -4.19 -3.20 2.64
CA MET A 359 -4.35 -2.78 1.25
C MET A 359 -5.57 -3.53 0.72
N LEU A 360 -6.68 -2.79 0.64
CA LEU A 360 -7.96 -3.33 0.17
C LEU A 360 -7.81 -3.82 -1.27
N PHE A 361 -6.87 -3.22 -2.04
CA PHE A 361 -6.65 -3.52 -3.44
C PHE A 361 -5.15 -3.57 -3.81
N ASN A 362 -4.79 -4.47 -4.75
CA ASN A 362 -3.41 -4.67 -5.22
C ASN A 362 -3.00 -3.62 -6.27
N SER A 363 -1.69 -3.34 -6.40
CA SER A 363 -1.11 -2.38 -7.35
C SER A 363 -0.46 -3.01 -8.59
N ASP A 364 -0.27 -4.34 -8.58
CA ASP A 364 0.28 -5.09 -9.70
C ASP A 364 -0.86 -5.50 -10.67
N PRO A 365 -0.82 -5.08 -11.95
CA PRO A 365 -1.83 -5.45 -12.95
C PRO A 365 -1.90 -6.96 -13.20
N ALA A 366 -0.83 -7.71 -12.94
CA ALA A 366 -0.86 -9.18 -12.98
C ALA A 366 -1.79 -9.78 -11.90
N VAL A 367 -2.14 -9.01 -10.87
CA VAL A 367 -3.05 -9.42 -9.79
C VAL A 367 -4.40 -8.73 -9.92
N TYR A 368 -4.46 -7.39 -9.91
CA TYR A 368 -5.75 -6.68 -9.87
C TYR A 368 -6.48 -6.70 -11.23
N ALA A 369 -5.80 -7.06 -12.32
CA ALA A 369 -6.39 -7.23 -13.65
C ALA A 369 -6.14 -8.63 -14.22
N ALA A 370 -5.91 -9.62 -13.35
CA ALA A 370 -5.64 -11.01 -13.73
C ALA A 370 -6.78 -11.66 -14.55
N THR A 371 -8.01 -11.21 -14.31
CA THR A 371 -9.22 -11.77 -14.92
C THR A 371 -9.99 -10.71 -15.71
N ALA A 372 -10.63 -11.17 -16.79
CA ALA A 372 -11.45 -10.35 -17.67
C ALA A 372 -12.63 -9.70 -16.94
N VAL A 373 -13.23 -10.39 -15.96
CA VAL A 373 -14.33 -9.93 -15.08
C VAL A 373 -13.80 -9.81 -13.64
N PRO A 374 -14.28 -8.87 -12.80
CA PRO A 374 -13.87 -8.81 -11.39
C PRO A 374 -14.13 -10.16 -10.72
N ASN A 375 -13.22 -10.64 -9.88
CA ASN A 375 -13.45 -11.87 -9.12
C ASN A 375 -14.22 -11.58 -7.82
N PHE A 376 -14.66 -12.63 -7.12
CA PHE A 376 -15.48 -12.45 -5.92
C PHE A 376 -14.72 -11.86 -4.72
N GLU A 377 -13.40 -12.03 -4.63
CA GLU A 377 -12.59 -11.34 -3.61
C GLU A 377 -12.55 -9.83 -3.85
N GLU A 378 -12.54 -9.40 -5.11
CA GLU A 378 -12.60 -7.97 -5.45
C GLU A 378 -13.94 -7.34 -5.07
N TRP A 379 -15.05 -8.06 -5.26
CA TRP A 379 -16.37 -7.66 -4.75
C TRP A 379 -16.37 -7.50 -3.24
N LYS A 380 -15.82 -8.48 -2.51
CA LYS A 380 -15.70 -8.40 -1.04
C LYS A 380 -14.83 -7.22 -0.60
N GLY A 381 -13.74 -6.94 -1.31
CA GLY A 381 -12.90 -5.77 -1.09
C GLY A 381 -13.69 -4.47 -1.27
N LEU A 382 -14.39 -4.32 -2.39
CA LEU A 382 -15.22 -3.13 -2.69
C LEU A 382 -16.33 -2.94 -1.64
N TRP A 383 -17.07 -4.01 -1.31
CA TRP A 383 -18.12 -3.97 -0.29
C TRP A 383 -17.59 -3.63 1.09
N SER A 384 -16.41 -4.13 1.45
CA SER A 384 -15.77 -3.77 2.72
C SER A 384 -15.48 -2.27 2.79
N VAL A 385 -14.97 -1.65 1.72
CA VAL A 385 -14.74 -0.20 1.71
C VAL A 385 -16.05 0.57 1.70
N TRP A 386 -17.01 0.12 0.90
CA TRP A 386 -18.35 0.69 0.86
C TRP A 386 -18.98 0.75 2.25
N ASP A 387 -18.87 -0.33 3.02
CA ASP A 387 -19.44 -0.43 4.36
C ASP A 387 -18.65 0.44 5.36
N ILE A 388 -17.31 0.51 5.26
CA ILE A 388 -16.51 1.45 6.06
C ILE A 388 -16.99 2.89 5.86
N VAL A 389 -17.18 3.30 4.60
CA VAL A 389 -17.59 4.67 4.29
C VAL A 389 -19.04 4.91 4.72
N THR A 390 -19.97 4.07 4.29
CA THR A 390 -21.40 4.33 4.48
C THR A 390 -21.94 3.99 5.86
N ARG A 391 -21.29 3.09 6.60
CA ARG A 391 -21.71 2.63 7.93
C ARG A 391 -20.76 2.99 9.05
N GLY A 392 -19.49 3.24 8.74
CA GLY A 392 -18.48 3.65 9.71
C GLY A 392 -18.24 5.15 9.76
N MET A 393 -18.25 5.82 8.59
CA MET A 393 -17.88 7.24 8.49
C MET A 393 -19.07 8.20 8.52
N ILE A 394 -20.29 7.71 8.25
CA ILE A 394 -21.52 8.51 8.24
C ILE A 394 -22.36 8.13 9.46
N PRO A 395 -22.57 9.04 10.43
CA PRO A 395 -23.53 8.81 11.51
C PRO A 395 -24.93 8.58 10.94
N ASN A 396 -25.71 7.68 11.56
CA ASN A 396 -27.05 7.32 11.06
C ASN A 396 -27.98 8.54 10.95
N GLU A 397 -27.82 9.51 11.84
CA GLU A 397 -28.59 10.76 11.87
C GLU A 397 -28.31 11.65 10.63
N GLU A 398 -27.11 11.52 10.05
CA GLU A 398 -26.64 12.31 8.92
C GLU A 398 -26.95 11.68 7.56
N LEU A 399 -27.55 10.48 7.53
CA LEU A 399 -27.88 9.80 6.28
C LEU A 399 -28.90 10.59 5.43
N LYS A 400 -29.75 11.42 6.05
CA LYS A 400 -30.72 12.26 5.33
C LYS A 400 -30.15 13.60 4.88
N GLU A 401 -28.91 13.93 5.26
CA GLU A 401 -28.28 15.20 4.92
C GLU A 401 -27.75 15.24 3.49
N LYS A 402 -27.60 16.47 2.99
CA LYS A 402 -27.01 16.80 1.69
C LYS A 402 -25.77 17.69 1.87
N PRO A 403 -24.59 17.13 2.20
CA PRO A 403 -23.37 17.92 2.38
C PRO A 403 -23.01 18.79 1.17
N ILE A 404 -23.37 18.35 -0.04
CA ILE A 404 -23.28 19.12 -1.29
C ILE A 404 -24.69 19.28 -1.86
N LYS A 405 -25.13 20.53 -2.06
CA LYS A 405 -26.50 20.84 -2.55
C LYS A 405 -26.80 20.27 -3.95
N LEU A 406 -25.77 20.11 -4.79
CA LEU A 406 -25.85 19.54 -6.14
C LEU A 406 -25.92 18.00 -6.14
N ARG A 407 -26.08 17.36 -4.97
CA ARG A 407 -26.08 15.90 -4.80
C ARG A 407 -27.30 15.43 -4.02
N ASN A 408 -27.59 14.13 -4.16
CA ASN A 408 -28.64 13.46 -3.39
C ASN A 408 -28.24 13.35 -1.92
N ALA A 409 -29.22 13.05 -1.05
CA ALA A 409 -28.93 12.76 0.35
C ALA A 409 -28.08 11.48 0.48
N CYS A 410 -27.26 11.34 1.52
CA CYS A 410 -26.38 10.18 1.70
C CYS A 410 -27.13 8.83 1.63
N ILE A 411 -28.35 8.75 2.16
CA ILE A 411 -29.20 7.56 2.15
C ILE A 411 -29.60 7.11 0.74
N PHE A 412 -29.66 8.03 -0.22
CA PHE A 412 -29.95 7.70 -1.62
C PHE A 412 -28.95 6.68 -2.14
N TYR A 413 -27.66 6.87 -1.87
CA TYR A 413 -26.59 6.04 -2.39
C TYR A 413 -26.64 4.60 -1.85
N LEU A 414 -27.13 4.41 -0.62
CA LEU A 414 -27.33 3.09 -0.03
C LEU A 414 -28.40 2.27 -0.77
N GLY A 415 -29.44 2.91 -1.32
CA GLY A 415 -30.45 2.24 -2.15
C GLY A 415 -30.06 2.19 -3.62
N HIS A 416 -29.51 3.29 -4.14
CA HIS A 416 -29.11 3.44 -5.54
C HIS A 416 -28.16 2.36 -6.03
N ILE A 417 -27.10 2.08 -5.27
CA ILE A 417 -26.08 1.11 -5.71
C ILE A 417 -26.60 -0.31 -5.88
N PRO A 418 -27.23 -0.93 -4.87
CA PRO A 418 -27.79 -2.26 -5.06
C PRO A 418 -28.92 -2.24 -6.12
N THR A 419 -29.72 -1.17 -6.21
CA THR A 419 -30.81 -1.11 -7.20
C THR A 419 -30.28 -1.05 -8.63
N PHE A 420 -29.28 -0.21 -8.87
CA PHE A 420 -28.65 -0.11 -10.19
C PHE A 420 -28.02 -1.44 -10.60
N LEU A 421 -27.26 -2.09 -9.72
CA LEU A 421 -26.67 -3.39 -9.98
C LEU A 421 -27.73 -4.45 -10.30
N ASP A 422 -28.80 -4.54 -9.50
CA ASP A 422 -29.88 -5.49 -9.74
C ASP A 422 -30.54 -5.24 -11.11
N ILE A 423 -30.82 -3.99 -11.48
CA ILE A 423 -31.34 -3.63 -12.81
C ILE A 423 -30.44 -4.16 -13.93
N GLN A 424 -29.12 -3.95 -13.84
CA GLN A 424 -28.20 -4.40 -14.89
C GLN A 424 -28.13 -5.93 -14.97
N LEU A 425 -28.12 -6.63 -13.83
CA LEU A 425 -28.13 -8.09 -13.78
C LEU A 425 -29.42 -8.65 -14.39
N ASN A 426 -30.59 -8.08 -14.08
CA ASN A 426 -31.89 -8.56 -14.57
C ASN A 426 -32.04 -8.42 -16.08
N LYS A 427 -31.51 -7.32 -16.66
CA LYS A 427 -31.51 -7.10 -18.12
C LYS A 427 -30.85 -8.23 -18.91
N VAL A 428 -29.92 -8.96 -18.29
CA VAL A 428 -29.12 -10.01 -18.96
C VAL A 428 -29.37 -11.42 -18.44
N SER A 429 -29.76 -11.59 -17.18
CA SER A 429 -29.98 -12.91 -16.57
C SER A 429 -31.38 -13.45 -16.82
N GLY A 430 -32.37 -12.58 -17.06
CA GLY A 430 -33.79 -12.96 -17.11
C GLY A 430 -34.36 -13.38 -15.74
N GLU A 431 -33.61 -13.20 -14.65
CA GLU A 431 -34.09 -13.41 -13.29
C GLU A 431 -35.01 -12.26 -12.84
N PRO A 432 -35.95 -12.50 -11.91
CA PRO A 432 -36.76 -11.42 -11.35
C PRO A 432 -35.91 -10.44 -10.53
N PRO A 433 -36.33 -9.16 -10.45
CA PRO A 433 -35.71 -8.20 -9.56
C PRO A 433 -35.88 -8.58 -8.09
N CYS A 434 -34.93 -8.14 -7.26
CA CYS A 434 -35.07 -8.22 -5.82
C CYS A 434 -36.24 -7.34 -5.36
N GLU A 435 -36.98 -7.78 -4.34
CA GLU A 435 -38.01 -6.95 -3.71
C GLU A 435 -37.37 -5.97 -2.71
N PRO A 436 -37.85 -4.71 -2.60
CA PRO A 436 -39.10 -4.21 -3.20
C PRO A 436 -38.98 -3.77 -4.67
N SER A 437 -39.88 -4.25 -5.51
CA SER A 437 -39.94 -3.96 -6.95
C SER A 437 -40.16 -2.48 -7.33
N TYR A 438 -40.49 -1.62 -6.36
CA TYR A 438 -40.64 -0.18 -6.59
C TYR A 438 -39.33 0.61 -6.51
N TYR A 439 -38.26 0.04 -5.95
CA TYR A 439 -36.99 0.73 -5.73
C TYR A 439 -36.39 1.37 -7.00
N PRO A 440 -36.44 0.75 -8.20
CA PRO A 440 -36.00 1.40 -9.43
C PRO A 440 -36.59 2.81 -9.66
N ARG A 441 -37.84 3.06 -9.27
CA ARG A 441 -38.48 4.38 -9.45
C ARG A 441 -37.78 5.51 -8.70
N ILE A 442 -37.23 5.22 -7.52
CA ILE A 442 -36.64 6.20 -6.61
C ILE A 442 -35.10 6.12 -6.53
N PHE A 443 -34.52 5.01 -6.97
CA PHE A 443 -33.09 4.70 -6.82
C PHE A 443 -32.37 4.39 -8.15
N GLU A 444 -33.02 4.35 -9.31
CA GLU A 444 -32.33 4.00 -10.57
C GLU A 444 -31.29 5.05 -11.00
N ARG A 445 -31.63 6.35 -10.95
CA ARG A 445 -30.83 7.41 -11.54
C ARG A 445 -30.63 8.58 -10.59
N GLY A 446 -29.36 8.91 -10.33
CA GLY A 446 -28.96 10.07 -9.52
C GLY A 446 -29.26 11.42 -10.16
N ILE A 447 -29.06 12.50 -9.40
CA ILE A 447 -29.20 13.87 -9.90
C ILE A 447 -27.89 14.38 -10.50
N ASP A 448 -27.98 15.13 -11.60
CA ASP A 448 -26.88 15.90 -12.18
C ASP A 448 -27.38 17.28 -12.62
N PRO A 449 -27.40 18.27 -11.71
CA PRO A 449 -27.77 19.63 -12.02
C PRO A 449 -26.66 20.37 -12.76
N ASP A 450 -27.05 21.30 -13.62
CA ASP A 450 -26.16 22.29 -14.21
C ASP A 450 -25.58 23.19 -13.11
N VAL A 451 -24.25 23.35 -13.10
CA VAL A 451 -23.56 24.09 -12.05
C VAL A 451 -23.81 25.60 -12.16
N ASP A 452 -23.98 26.13 -13.37
CA ASP A 452 -24.27 27.55 -13.62
C ASP A 452 -25.75 27.87 -13.40
N ASN A 453 -26.65 26.93 -13.71
CA ASN A 453 -28.09 27.07 -13.51
C ASN A 453 -28.74 25.79 -12.93
N PRO A 454 -28.75 25.60 -11.61
CA PRO A 454 -29.26 24.38 -10.96
C PRO A 454 -30.74 24.06 -11.19
N GLU A 455 -31.52 24.97 -11.79
CA GLU A 455 -32.90 24.68 -12.24
C GLU A 455 -32.93 23.74 -13.45
N LEU A 456 -31.83 23.67 -14.21
CA LEU A 456 -31.61 22.70 -15.27
C LEU A 456 -30.93 21.46 -14.69
N CYS A 457 -31.57 20.31 -14.80
CA CYS A 457 -31.04 19.04 -14.33
C CYS A 457 -31.33 17.95 -15.36
N HIS A 458 -30.37 17.07 -15.58
CA HIS A 458 -30.60 15.84 -16.35
C HIS A 458 -31.71 15.01 -15.71
N ALA A 459 -32.35 14.13 -16.51
CA ALA A 459 -33.39 13.24 -16.03
C ALA A 459 -32.89 12.41 -14.83
N HIS A 460 -33.70 12.29 -13.78
CA HIS A 460 -33.35 11.60 -12.54
C HIS A 460 -34.56 10.86 -11.96
N SER A 461 -34.33 9.95 -11.02
CA SER A 461 -35.39 9.23 -10.30
C SER A 461 -36.27 10.16 -9.47
N GLU A 462 -37.50 9.73 -9.18
CA GLU A 462 -38.40 10.44 -8.28
C GLU A 462 -37.76 10.59 -6.90
N ILE A 463 -37.84 11.79 -6.30
CA ILE A 463 -37.40 12.02 -4.93
C ILE A 463 -38.63 11.82 -4.04
N PRO A 464 -38.67 10.78 -3.19
CA PRO A 464 -39.82 10.54 -2.33
C PRO A 464 -39.92 11.58 -1.22
N ASP A 465 -41.13 11.80 -0.71
CA ASP A 465 -41.36 12.66 0.47
C ASP A 465 -40.61 12.13 1.70
N GLU A 466 -40.50 10.80 1.83
CA GLU A 466 -39.70 10.13 2.85
C GLU A 466 -38.93 8.95 2.23
N TRP A 467 -37.63 8.86 2.54
CA TRP A 467 -36.80 7.73 2.14
C TRP A 467 -37.20 6.44 2.88
N PRO A 468 -37.11 5.26 2.25
CA PRO A 468 -37.36 3.99 2.91
C PRO A 468 -36.51 3.81 4.19
N PRO A 469 -37.00 3.05 5.19
CA PRO A 469 -36.23 2.76 6.39
C PRO A 469 -34.87 2.16 6.08
N LEU A 470 -33.84 2.60 6.80
CA LEU A 470 -32.46 2.17 6.59
C LEU A 470 -32.30 0.65 6.57
N GLU A 471 -32.92 -0.04 7.52
CA GLU A 471 -32.85 -1.50 7.63
C GLU A 471 -33.46 -2.23 6.42
N GLU A 472 -34.50 -1.66 5.79
CA GLU A 472 -35.07 -2.21 4.55
C GLU A 472 -34.10 -2.05 3.38
N ILE A 473 -33.46 -0.89 3.27
CA ILE A 473 -32.43 -0.63 2.24
C ILE A 473 -31.24 -1.57 2.42
N LEU A 474 -30.78 -1.80 3.65
CA LEU A 474 -29.68 -2.73 3.93
C LEU A 474 -30.05 -4.18 3.64
N SER A 475 -31.27 -4.59 3.99
CA SER A 475 -31.78 -5.93 3.65
C SER A 475 -31.81 -6.12 2.13
N TYR A 476 -32.29 -5.13 1.38
CA TYR A 476 -32.25 -5.12 -0.07
C TYR A 476 -30.82 -5.23 -0.60
N GLN A 477 -29.88 -4.44 -0.06
CA GLN A 477 -28.47 -4.51 -0.43
C GLN A 477 -27.90 -5.91 -0.21
N GLN A 478 -28.16 -6.54 0.93
CA GLN A 478 -27.71 -7.90 1.21
C GLN A 478 -28.28 -8.92 0.23
N ASN A 479 -29.55 -8.80 -0.16
CA ASN A 479 -30.18 -9.67 -1.15
C ASN A 479 -29.50 -9.55 -2.53
N VAL A 480 -29.16 -8.33 -2.95
CA VAL A 480 -28.44 -8.11 -4.22
C VAL A 480 -27.00 -8.65 -4.13
N ARG A 481 -26.30 -8.44 -3.01
CA ARG A 481 -24.96 -9.02 -2.79
C ARG A 481 -24.98 -10.55 -2.81
N ALA A 482 -25.98 -11.18 -2.18
CA ALA A 482 -26.18 -12.63 -2.22
C ALA A 482 -26.48 -13.15 -3.64
N LYS A 483 -27.20 -12.36 -4.45
CA LYS A 483 -27.41 -12.66 -5.87
C LYS A 483 -26.09 -12.67 -6.65
N VAL A 484 -25.23 -11.67 -6.44
CA VAL A 484 -23.87 -11.64 -7.01
C VAL A 484 -23.07 -12.87 -6.57
N GLU A 485 -23.03 -13.17 -5.27
CA GLU A 485 -22.33 -14.36 -4.75
C GLU A 485 -22.79 -15.65 -5.44
N LYS A 486 -24.10 -15.84 -5.59
CA LYS A 486 -24.67 -16.99 -6.30
C LYS A 486 -24.24 -17.06 -7.77
N LEU A 487 -24.08 -15.92 -8.45
CA LEU A 487 -23.57 -15.89 -9.83
C LEU A 487 -22.12 -16.36 -9.92
N TYR A 488 -21.29 -16.08 -8.91
CA TYR A 488 -19.89 -16.55 -8.85
C TYR A 488 -19.76 -18.02 -8.42
N MET A 489 -20.83 -18.66 -7.94
CA MET A 489 -20.87 -20.12 -7.73
C MET A 489 -21.04 -20.92 -9.04
N ARG A 490 -21.29 -20.23 -10.17
CA ARG A 490 -21.43 -20.87 -11.48
C ARG A 490 -20.06 -21.24 -12.06
N ASN A 491 -20.03 -22.30 -12.86
CA ASN A 491 -18.81 -22.73 -13.56
C ASN A 491 -18.46 -21.80 -14.74
N ASP A 492 -19.43 -21.05 -15.27
CA ASP A 492 -19.29 -20.15 -16.41
C ASP A 492 -20.09 -18.84 -16.23
N ILE A 493 -19.47 -17.71 -16.56
CA ILE A 493 -20.09 -16.38 -16.60
C ILE A 493 -20.12 -15.91 -18.06
N PRO A 494 -21.29 -15.91 -18.72
CA PRO A 494 -21.40 -15.42 -20.10
C PRO A 494 -20.96 -13.96 -20.22
N ARG A 495 -20.39 -13.56 -21.37
CA ARG A 495 -19.90 -12.19 -21.60
C ARG A 495 -20.92 -11.11 -21.29
N SER A 496 -22.19 -11.28 -21.66
CA SER A 496 -23.26 -10.33 -21.34
C SER A 496 -23.47 -10.14 -19.84
N LEU A 497 -23.40 -11.22 -19.06
CA LEU A 497 -23.43 -11.19 -17.60
C LEU A 497 -22.16 -10.56 -17.03
N GLY A 498 -20.99 -10.90 -17.58
CA GLY A 498 -19.72 -10.27 -17.22
C GLY A 498 -19.74 -8.76 -17.41
N ARG A 499 -20.37 -8.25 -18.49
CA ARG A 499 -20.57 -6.80 -18.72
C ARG A 499 -21.47 -6.17 -17.66
N ALA A 500 -22.58 -6.82 -17.31
CA ALA A 500 -23.47 -6.32 -16.24
C ALA A 500 -22.76 -6.26 -14.88
N LEU A 501 -21.96 -7.29 -14.55
CA LEU A 501 -21.12 -7.31 -13.36
C LEU A 501 -20.11 -6.16 -13.35
N TRP A 502 -19.42 -5.92 -14.48
CA TRP A 502 -18.48 -4.79 -14.61
C TRP A 502 -19.14 -3.44 -14.44
N ILE A 503 -20.26 -3.21 -15.13
CA ILE A 503 -21.02 -1.97 -15.06
C ILE A 503 -21.42 -1.71 -13.60
N GLY A 504 -21.94 -2.72 -12.89
CA GLY A 504 -22.30 -2.56 -11.49
C GLY A 504 -21.09 -2.35 -10.57
N PHE A 505 -20.01 -3.10 -10.77
CA PHE A 505 -18.79 -3.01 -9.97
C PHE A 505 -18.12 -1.64 -10.07
N GLU A 506 -17.88 -1.15 -11.29
CA GLU A 506 -17.26 0.16 -11.49
C GLU A 506 -18.18 1.30 -11.10
N HIS A 507 -19.49 1.17 -11.33
CA HIS A 507 -20.47 2.16 -10.88
C HIS A 507 -20.47 2.29 -9.35
N GLU A 508 -20.46 1.18 -8.61
CA GLU A 508 -20.31 1.20 -7.14
C GLU A 508 -18.99 1.87 -6.71
N ALA A 509 -17.87 1.56 -7.38
CA ALA A 509 -16.58 2.19 -7.10
C ALA A 509 -16.57 3.71 -7.40
N GLN A 510 -17.22 4.16 -8.48
CA GLN A 510 -17.36 5.58 -8.83
C GLN A 510 -18.22 6.34 -7.80
N HIS A 511 -19.28 5.70 -7.30
CA HIS A 511 -20.15 6.29 -6.28
C HIS A 511 -19.52 6.31 -4.89
N LEU A 512 -18.62 5.38 -4.60
CA LEU A 512 -17.81 5.41 -3.38
C LEU A 512 -16.96 6.68 -3.32
N GLU A 513 -16.28 7.02 -4.42
CA GLU A 513 -15.56 8.29 -4.55
C GLU A 513 -16.50 9.51 -4.44
N THR A 514 -17.71 9.39 -4.99
CA THR A 514 -18.74 10.44 -4.87
C THR A 514 -19.16 10.72 -3.44
N LEU A 515 -19.45 9.68 -2.67
CA LEU A 515 -19.77 9.82 -1.26
C LEU A 515 -18.62 10.46 -0.50
N LEU A 516 -17.38 10.01 -0.72
CA LEU A 516 -16.23 10.52 0.01
C LEU A 516 -15.99 12.02 -0.21
N TYR A 517 -16.13 12.56 -1.42
CA TYR A 517 -16.02 14.01 -1.60
C TYR A 517 -17.17 14.80 -0.97
N MET A 518 -18.37 14.21 -0.85
CA MET A 518 -19.45 14.80 -0.05
C MET A 518 -19.08 14.83 1.44
N LEU A 519 -18.48 13.75 1.94
CA LEU A 519 -18.06 13.66 3.35
C LEU A 519 -17.01 14.71 3.71
N LEU A 520 -16.09 15.05 2.81
CA LEU A 520 -15.14 16.16 3.03
C LEU A 520 -15.81 17.51 3.32
N GLN A 521 -17.06 17.69 2.88
CA GLN A 521 -17.83 18.92 3.10
C GLN A 521 -18.63 18.90 4.40
N SER A 522 -18.77 17.74 5.05
CA SER A 522 -19.44 17.59 6.34
C SER A 522 -18.47 17.72 7.50
N ASP A 523 -18.85 18.46 8.54
CA ASP A 523 -18.11 18.55 9.81
C ASP A 523 -18.42 17.38 10.76
N LYS A 524 -19.35 16.50 10.37
CA LYS A 524 -19.81 15.35 11.18
C LYS A 524 -19.30 14.01 10.67
N THR A 525 -18.46 14.01 9.64
CA THR A 525 -17.81 12.78 9.15
C THR A 525 -16.93 12.18 10.24
N ILE A 526 -17.15 10.89 10.51
CA ILE A 526 -16.33 10.12 11.43
C ILE A 526 -15.07 9.65 10.68
N PRO A 527 -13.87 9.98 11.15
CA PRO A 527 -12.64 9.63 10.45
C PRO A 527 -12.31 8.15 10.57
N PRO A 528 -11.68 7.53 9.56
CA PRO A 528 -11.09 6.19 9.71
C PRO A 528 -9.96 6.23 10.76
N THR A 529 -9.64 5.08 11.36
CA THR A 529 -8.57 4.97 12.39
C THR A 529 -7.46 4.03 11.94
N PRO A 530 -6.19 4.29 12.31
CA PRO A 530 -5.68 5.44 13.06
C PRO A 530 -5.57 6.73 12.21
N ARG A 531 -5.47 7.89 12.86
CA ARG A 531 -5.21 9.18 12.20
C ARG A 531 -3.70 9.31 11.88
N PRO A 532 -3.32 9.69 10.65
CA PRO A 532 -1.93 9.97 10.31
C PRO A 532 -1.34 11.16 11.08
N ASP A 533 -0.04 11.10 11.38
CA ASP A 533 0.73 12.22 11.91
C ASP A 533 1.12 13.18 10.76
N PHE A 534 0.18 14.06 10.41
CA PHE A 534 0.36 15.01 9.31
C PHE A 534 1.51 15.98 9.54
N GLU A 535 1.85 16.32 10.79
CA GLU A 535 2.96 17.25 11.07
C GLU A 535 4.31 16.59 10.77
N THR A 536 4.52 15.35 11.24
CA THR A 536 5.74 14.61 10.93
C THR A 536 5.86 14.32 9.44
N MET A 537 4.77 13.94 8.78
CA MET A 537 4.74 13.74 7.33
C MET A 537 5.11 15.03 6.56
N ALA A 538 4.62 16.19 6.99
CA ALA A 538 4.95 17.47 6.39
C ALA A 538 6.44 17.83 6.55
N LYS A 539 7.03 17.55 7.72
CA LYS A 539 8.47 17.75 7.96
C LYS A 539 9.32 16.87 7.03
N MET A 540 8.94 15.61 6.84
CA MET A 540 9.61 14.69 5.92
C MET A 540 9.48 15.17 4.47
N ALA A 541 8.26 15.47 4.02
CA ALA A 541 8.00 15.98 2.67
C ALA A 541 8.83 17.24 2.37
N LYS A 542 8.92 18.17 3.33
CA LYS A 542 9.74 19.37 3.20
C LYS A 542 11.24 19.07 3.06
N ALA A 543 11.75 18.08 3.78
CA ALA A 543 13.15 17.67 3.70
C ALA A 543 13.49 17.00 2.36
N GLU A 544 12.53 16.33 1.74
CA GLU A 544 12.67 15.62 0.46
C GLU A 544 12.41 16.51 -0.76
N ARG A 545 11.99 17.77 -0.58
CA ARG A 545 11.62 18.69 -1.68
C ARG A 545 12.73 18.81 -2.73
N VAL A 546 12.32 18.68 -3.98
CA VAL A 546 13.15 19.02 -5.14
C VAL A 546 12.44 20.01 -6.06
N SER A 547 13.19 20.62 -6.98
CA SER A 547 12.62 21.42 -8.08
C SER A 547 11.65 20.59 -8.91
N ASN A 548 10.54 21.21 -9.34
CA ASN A 548 9.64 20.61 -10.33
C ASN A 548 10.20 20.90 -11.73
N ASP A 549 10.78 19.90 -12.37
CA ASP A 549 11.49 20.09 -13.63
C ASP A 549 10.56 20.07 -14.85
N TRP A 550 11.02 20.69 -15.95
CA TRP A 550 10.37 20.61 -17.24
C TRP A 550 10.91 19.40 -18.02
N PHE A 551 10.02 18.53 -18.46
CA PHE A 551 10.34 17.36 -19.26
C PHE A 551 9.94 17.59 -20.70
N LYS A 552 10.78 17.13 -21.64
CA LYS A 552 10.46 17.09 -23.07
C LYS A 552 9.81 15.75 -23.39
N ILE A 553 8.55 15.79 -23.80
CA ILE A 553 7.82 14.63 -24.30
C ILE A 553 8.05 14.59 -25.81
N PRO A 554 8.63 13.51 -26.36
CA PRO A 554 8.88 13.40 -27.79
C PRO A 554 7.56 13.30 -28.56
N GLU A 555 7.61 13.67 -29.84
CA GLU A 555 6.52 13.35 -30.76
C GLU A 555 6.33 11.83 -30.81
N GLN A 556 5.09 11.38 -30.69
CA GLN A 556 4.74 9.97 -30.72
C GLN A 556 3.31 9.75 -31.21
N THR A 557 3.09 8.62 -31.85
CA THR A 557 1.75 8.13 -32.18
C THR A 557 1.28 7.23 -31.06
N ILE A 558 0.11 7.54 -30.49
CA ILE A 558 -0.53 6.76 -29.44
C ILE A 558 -1.87 6.22 -29.93
N THR A 559 -2.29 5.09 -29.37
CA THR A 559 -3.63 4.55 -29.53
C THR A 559 -4.46 4.96 -28.32
N ILE A 560 -5.64 5.52 -28.57
CA ILE A 560 -6.62 5.89 -27.54
C ILE A 560 -7.85 4.99 -27.70
N GLY A 561 -8.32 4.43 -26.60
CA GLY A 561 -9.53 3.60 -26.57
C GLY A 561 -9.24 2.10 -26.68
N LEU A 562 -10.32 1.31 -26.60
CA LEU A 562 -10.31 -0.14 -26.47
C LEU A 562 -11.20 -0.79 -27.55
N GLN A 563 -10.74 -1.91 -28.10
CA GLN A 563 -11.58 -2.76 -28.94
C GLN A 563 -12.42 -3.72 -28.07
N ASP A 564 -13.67 -3.36 -27.81
CA ASP A 564 -14.63 -4.18 -27.03
C ASP A 564 -16.05 -3.99 -27.59
N PRO A 565 -16.44 -4.70 -28.68
CA PRO A 565 -17.70 -4.46 -29.38
C PRO A 565 -18.92 -4.81 -28.51
N GLU A 566 -19.96 -3.97 -28.58
CA GLU A 566 -21.20 -4.08 -27.77
C GLU A 566 -22.13 -5.23 -28.19
N ASP A 567 -21.97 -5.78 -29.38
CA ASP A 567 -22.78 -6.89 -29.90
C ASP A 567 -22.35 -8.28 -29.36
N ASN A 568 -21.36 -8.31 -28.46
CA ASN A 568 -20.75 -9.51 -27.89
C ASN A 568 -20.08 -10.44 -28.94
N SER A 569 -19.82 -9.98 -30.17
CA SER A 569 -19.17 -10.78 -31.22
C SER A 569 -17.67 -10.98 -31.01
N GLY A 570 -17.03 -10.07 -30.27
CA GLY A 570 -15.61 -10.12 -29.94
C GLY A 570 -15.21 -11.20 -28.91
N PRO A 571 -13.91 -11.45 -28.74
CA PRO A 571 -13.38 -12.36 -27.72
C PRO A 571 -13.65 -11.88 -26.28
N ASP A 572 -13.63 -12.80 -25.32
CA ASP A 572 -13.70 -12.50 -23.89
C ASP A 572 -12.41 -11.80 -23.44
N ARG A 573 -12.46 -10.47 -23.39
CA ARG A 573 -11.37 -9.57 -22.99
C ARG A 573 -11.79 -8.69 -21.82
N HIS A 574 -10.99 -7.67 -21.52
CA HIS A 574 -11.32 -6.64 -20.55
C HIS A 574 -12.51 -5.79 -21.01
N PHE A 575 -13.23 -5.23 -20.04
CA PHE A 575 -14.34 -4.32 -20.24
C PHE A 575 -13.85 -2.87 -20.42
N GLY A 576 -14.51 -2.14 -21.31
CA GLY A 576 -14.46 -0.67 -21.35
C GLY A 576 -15.87 -0.09 -21.41
N TRP A 577 -16.02 1.15 -20.93
CA TRP A 577 -17.24 1.93 -21.13
C TRP A 577 -17.40 2.34 -22.60
N ASP A 578 -18.60 2.77 -22.99
CA ASP A 578 -18.90 3.19 -24.36
C ASP A 578 -18.02 4.35 -24.85
N ASN A 579 -17.70 5.31 -23.97
CA ASN A 579 -16.80 6.42 -24.29
C ASN A 579 -15.32 6.00 -24.51
N GLU A 580 -14.95 4.77 -24.15
CA GLU A 580 -13.62 4.23 -24.37
C GLU A 580 -13.47 3.60 -25.77
N LYS A 581 -14.54 3.58 -26.57
CA LYS A 581 -14.63 2.78 -27.80
C LYS A 581 -15.14 3.61 -28.98
N PRO A 582 -14.71 3.34 -30.23
CA PRO A 582 -13.68 2.38 -30.65
C PRO A 582 -12.25 2.91 -30.43
N PRO A 583 -11.21 2.08 -30.64
CA PRO A 583 -9.83 2.57 -30.64
C PRO A 583 -9.57 3.53 -31.80
N ARG A 584 -8.74 4.54 -31.56
CA ARG A 584 -8.33 5.57 -32.53
C ARG A 584 -6.85 5.91 -32.38
N SER A 585 -6.18 6.18 -33.49
CA SER A 585 -4.76 6.55 -33.50
C SER A 585 -4.61 8.07 -33.60
N VAL A 586 -3.71 8.64 -32.80
CA VAL A 586 -3.41 10.07 -32.84
C VAL A 586 -1.91 10.31 -32.73
N THR A 587 -1.38 11.19 -33.58
CA THR A 587 0.00 11.66 -33.49
C THR A 587 0.04 12.94 -32.67
N VAL A 588 0.76 12.89 -31.55
CA VAL A 588 0.94 14.01 -30.63
C VAL A 588 2.32 14.62 -30.87
N ARG A 589 2.35 15.91 -31.23
CA ARG A 589 3.62 16.63 -31.43
C ARG A 589 4.42 16.72 -30.14
N GLY A 590 5.74 16.85 -30.26
CA GLY A 590 6.61 17.04 -29.11
C GLY A 590 6.30 18.34 -28.34
N PHE A 591 6.27 18.26 -27.01
CA PHE A 591 5.92 19.36 -26.12
C PHE A 591 6.66 19.24 -24.77
N GLU A 592 6.55 20.27 -23.93
CA GLU A 592 7.10 20.24 -22.58
C GLU A 592 5.99 20.16 -21.52
N ALA A 593 6.23 19.45 -20.42
CA ALA A 593 5.34 19.44 -19.26
C ALA A 593 6.14 19.38 -17.96
N LYS A 594 5.55 19.89 -16.87
CA LYS A 594 6.09 19.72 -15.53
C LYS A 594 5.95 18.27 -15.04
N GLY A 595 6.90 17.86 -14.20
CA GLY A 595 6.98 16.50 -13.68
C GLY A 595 5.81 16.08 -12.81
N ARG A 596 5.28 17.01 -11.99
CA ARG A 596 4.22 16.75 -11.01
C ARG A 596 3.05 17.74 -11.06
N ALA A 597 2.00 17.43 -10.30
CA ALA A 597 0.85 18.30 -10.06
C ALA A 597 1.22 19.65 -9.44
N ILE A 598 0.37 20.66 -9.67
CA ILE A 598 0.36 21.93 -8.93
C ILE A 598 0.02 21.63 -7.47
N THR A 599 0.80 22.19 -6.56
CA THR A 599 0.70 21.98 -5.11
C THR A 599 -0.20 23.01 -4.43
N ASN A 600 -0.62 22.72 -3.19
CA ASN A 600 -1.29 23.70 -2.33
C ASN A 600 -0.41 24.94 -2.08
N GLU A 601 0.91 24.80 -1.96
CA GLU A 601 1.84 25.92 -1.82
C GLU A 601 1.82 26.84 -3.05
N GLU A 602 1.96 26.26 -4.25
CA GLU A 602 1.94 27.02 -5.51
C GLU A 602 0.59 27.71 -5.73
N TYR A 603 -0.52 27.04 -5.39
CA TYR A 603 -1.86 27.62 -5.46
C TYR A 603 -2.08 28.73 -4.42
N ALA A 604 -1.58 28.56 -3.21
CA ALA A 604 -1.61 29.60 -2.17
C ALA A 604 -0.86 30.85 -2.62
N GLN A 605 0.31 30.69 -3.26
CA GLN A 605 1.11 31.81 -3.78
C GLN A 605 0.35 32.57 -4.87
N TYR A 606 -0.30 31.85 -5.77
CA TYR A 606 -1.19 32.43 -6.78
C TYR A 606 -2.28 33.28 -6.13
N LEU A 607 -3.02 32.73 -5.15
CA LEU A 607 -4.11 33.45 -4.49
C LEU A 607 -3.64 34.69 -3.71
N GLU A 608 -2.55 34.57 -2.93
CA GLU A 608 -2.00 35.67 -2.14
C GLU A 608 -1.51 36.83 -3.03
N GLN A 609 -0.76 36.51 -4.09
CA GLN A 609 -0.17 37.53 -4.97
C GLN A 609 -1.17 38.17 -5.94
N THR A 610 -2.26 37.47 -6.26
CA THR A 610 -3.34 38.01 -7.09
C THR A 610 -4.47 38.63 -6.27
N HIS A 611 -4.34 38.65 -4.94
CA HIS A 611 -5.33 39.18 -3.99
C HIS A 611 -6.75 38.64 -4.22
N ARG A 612 -6.85 37.35 -4.54
CA ARG A 612 -8.16 36.70 -4.75
C ARG A 612 -8.79 36.32 -3.41
N PRO A 613 -10.07 36.65 -3.16
CA PRO A 613 -10.73 36.34 -1.90
C PRO A 613 -11.17 34.88 -1.79
N ASP A 614 -11.43 34.22 -2.92
CA ASP A 614 -12.02 32.88 -2.94
C ASP A 614 -10.96 31.78 -2.80
N ILE A 615 -11.13 30.93 -1.79
CA ILE A 615 -10.37 29.69 -1.60
C ILE A 615 -11.11 28.52 -2.25
N PRO A 616 -10.41 27.44 -2.67
CA PRO A 616 -11.05 26.32 -3.34
C PRO A 616 -11.93 25.54 -2.33
N ALA A 617 -12.96 24.84 -2.82
CA ALA A 617 -13.84 24.04 -1.96
C ALA A 617 -13.15 22.86 -1.26
N SER A 618 -11.93 22.52 -1.68
CA SER A 618 -11.02 21.61 -1.00
C SER A 618 -10.43 22.18 0.29
N TRP A 619 -10.50 23.49 0.49
CA TRP A 619 -10.00 24.18 1.68
C TRP A 619 -11.15 24.62 2.59
N ALA A 620 -10.78 24.97 3.81
CA ALA A 620 -11.63 25.67 4.77
C ALA A 620 -10.84 26.85 5.34
N GLN A 621 -11.56 27.91 5.72
CA GLN A 621 -11.00 29.03 6.46
C GLN A 621 -11.82 29.23 7.73
N GLU A 622 -11.14 29.30 8.86
CA GLU A 622 -11.74 29.75 10.12
C GLU A 622 -12.21 31.19 9.90
N ARG A 623 -13.53 31.39 9.95
CA ARG A 623 -14.08 32.74 9.97
C ARG A 623 -13.84 33.28 11.39
N ASP A 624 -12.94 34.25 11.53
CA ASP A 624 -12.92 35.09 12.72
C ASP A 624 -14.33 35.66 12.90
N ASN A 625 -14.97 35.29 14.02
CA ASN A 625 -16.28 35.81 14.41
C ASN A 625 -16.31 37.35 14.62
N GLU A 626 -15.22 38.06 14.31
CA GLU A 626 -15.14 39.53 14.32
C GLU A 626 -15.42 40.18 12.96
N LEU A 627 -15.26 39.49 11.82
CA LEU A 627 -15.44 40.12 10.49
C LEU A 627 -16.91 40.32 10.10
N ALA A 628 -17.85 39.65 10.77
CA ALA A 628 -19.29 39.95 10.65
C ALA A 628 -19.66 41.34 11.22
N LYS A 629 -18.74 42.05 11.89
CA LYS A 629 -18.94 43.43 12.37
C LYS A 629 -18.27 44.51 11.51
N ILE A 630 -17.46 44.15 10.52
CA ILE A 630 -16.67 45.11 9.71
C ILE A 630 -17.22 45.25 8.28
N SER A 631 -18.28 44.54 7.89
CA SER A 631 -18.94 44.74 6.58
C SER A 631 -19.71 46.07 6.43
N HIS A 632 -19.52 47.02 7.35
CA HIS A 632 -20.08 48.38 7.28
C HIS A 632 -19.04 49.50 7.23
N ALA A 633 -17.75 49.18 7.14
CA ALA A 633 -16.73 50.21 6.96
C ALA A 633 -15.57 49.65 6.14
N ILE A 634 -15.53 50.02 4.86
CA ILE A 634 -14.40 50.71 4.19
C ILE A 634 -14.77 50.78 2.70
N ASP A 635 -15.52 51.83 2.39
CA ASP A 635 -15.43 52.53 1.12
C ASP A 635 -14.10 53.31 1.10
N HIS A 636 -13.41 53.28 -0.05
CA HIS A 636 -12.23 54.09 -0.43
C HIS A 636 -10.90 53.84 0.32
N VAL A 637 -9.83 53.50 -0.45
CA VAL A 637 -8.73 54.41 -0.85
C VAL A 637 -7.77 53.68 -1.82
N ASN A 638 -7.40 54.39 -2.90
CA ASN A 638 -6.41 54.05 -3.92
C ASN A 638 -4.95 54.11 -3.42
N GLY A 639 -4.08 53.27 -3.98
CA GLY A 639 -2.62 53.44 -3.88
C GLY A 639 -1.84 52.54 -4.84
N TYR A 640 -1.45 53.08 -5.99
CA TYR A 640 -0.54 52.47 -6.97
C TYR A 640 0.87 52.27 -6.42
N THR A 641 1.51 51.13 -6.77
CA THR A 641 2.93 51.09 -7.16
C THR A 641 3.17 49.98 -8.20
N ASN A 642 3.45 50.40 -9.44
CA ASN A 642 3.96 49.54 -10.50
C ASN A 642 5.44 49.21 -10.23
N GLY A 643 5.77 47.92 -10.24
CA GLY A 643 7.15 47.44 -10.21
C GLY A 643 7.26 46.08 -10.89
N VAL A 644 7.37 46.08 -12.21
CA VAL A 644 7.67 44.88 -13.00
C VAL A 644 9.11 44.48 -12.70
N LYS A 645 9.31 43.36 -11.99
CA LYS A 645 10.57 42.62 -11.97
C LYS A 645 10.38 41.30 -12.71
N THR A 646 10.95 41.21 -13.90
CA THR A 646 11.17 39.97 -14.62
C THR A 646 12.37 39.25 -14.02
N GLY A 647 12.14 38.21 -13.23
CA GLY A 647 13.19 37.40 -12.60
C GLY A 647 12.59 36.41 -11.60
N THR A 648 12.71 35.13 -11.94
CA THR A 648 12.14 33.90 -11.37
C THR A 648 12.44 33.67 -9.89
N ASP A 649 11.48 33.98 -9.02
CA ASP A 649 10.89 33.08 -8.01
C ASP A 649 9.79 33.86 -7.26
N PRO A 650 8.59 33.28 -7.06
CA PRO A 650 7.54 33.93 -6.28
C PRO A 650 8.01 34.17 -4.84
N ALA A 651 7.66 35.33 -4.27
CA ALA A 651 7.99 35.63 -2.87
C ALA A 651 7.39 34.57 -1.92
N PRO A 652 8.07 34.26 -0.79
CA PRO A 652 7.57 33.26 0.16
C PRO A 652 6.19 33.62 0.71
N LEU A 653 5.34 32.62 0.91
CA LEU A 653 4.02 32.77 1.54
C LEU A 653 4.12 33.42 2.91
N THR A 654 3.26 34.39 3.20
CA THR A 654 3.25 34.98 4.54
C THR A 654 2.65 34.01 5.55
N LYS A 655 3.23 33.96 6.77
CA LYS A 655 2.62 33.20 7.89
C LYS A 655 1.20 33.67 8.18
N ALA A 656 0.92 34.95 7.96
CA ALA A 656 -0.40 35.53 8.12
C ALA A 656 -1.42 34.94 7.13
N TYR A 657 -1.00 34.68 5.88
CA TYR A 657 -1.87 34.07 4.88
C TYR A 657 -2.22 32.61 5.20
N LEU A 658 -1.26 31.84 5.71
CA LEU A 658 -1.48 30.42 6.05
C LEU A 658 -2.37 30.23 7.29
N LYS A 659 -2.32 31.17 8.24
CA LYS A 659 -3.06 31.07 9.51
C LYS A 659 -4.57 30.91 9.28
N GLY A 660 -5.18 29.95 9.97
CA GLY A 660 -6.63 29.70 9.93
C GLY A 660 -7.11 29.06 8.62
N LYS A 661 -6.21 28.65 7.72
CA LYS A 661 -6.56 27.87 6.51
C LYS A 661 -6.19 26.41 6.71
N SER A 662 -7.06 25.54 6.23
CA SER A 662 -6.91 24.09 6.31
C SER A 662 -7.38 23.42 5.04
N VAL A 663 -6.82 22.25 4.72
CA VAL A 663 -7.32 21.35 3.68
C VAL A 663 -8.36 20.41 4.31
N ARG A 664 -9.47 20.20 3.61
CA ARG A 664 -10.53 19.25 4.01
C ARG A 664 -10.08 17.83 3.68
N THR A 665 -10.18 16.94 4.66
CA THR A 665 -9.88 15.51 4.51
C THR A 665 -10.93 14.69 5.23
N VAL A 666 -10.96 13.38 4.99
CA VAL A 666 -11.80 12.46 5.79
C VAL A 666 -11.35 12.36 7.26
N TYR A 667 -10.15 12.86 7.59
CA TYR A 667 -9.65 12.99 8.96
C TYR A 667 -10.03 14.32 9.63
N GLY A 668 -10.91 15.09 9.00
CA GLY A 668 -11.25 16.47 9.37
C GLY A 668 -10.29 17.48 8.74
N LEU A 669 -10.19 18.67 9.36
CA LEU A 669 -9.34 19.74 8.88
C LEU A 669 -7.85 19.44 9.17
N VAL A 670 -7.03 19.51 8.13
CA VAL A 670 -5.56 19.47 8.22
C VAL A 670 -5.03 20.87 7.95
N PRO A 671 -4.28 21.50 8.88
CA PRO A 671 -3.71 22.82 8.65
C PRO A 671 -2.99 22.93 7.31
N LEU A 672 -3.21 24.03 6.57
CA LEU A 672 -2.63 24.21 5.24
C LEU A 672 -1.10 24.14 5.27
N GLU A 673 -0.47 24.58 6.36
CA GLU A 673 0.98 24.48 6.58
C GLU A 673 1.51 23.03 6.60
N TYR A 674 0.67 22.04 6.93
CA TYR A 674 1.02 20.62 6.89
C TYR A 674 0.72 19.96 5.54
N ALA A 675 -0.05 20.63 4.67
CA ALA A 675 -0.50 20.12 3.38
C ALA A 675 0.10 20.86 2.18
N LEU A 676 1.09 21.73 2.39
CA LEU A 676 1.72 22.56 1.34
C LEU A 676 2.25 21.74 0.16
N ASP A 677 2.82 20.57 0.45
CA ASP A 677 3.44 19.67 -0.53
C ASP A 677 2.46 18.75 -1.27
N TRP A 678 1.19 18.73 -0.86
CA TRP A 678 0.14 17.94 -1.50
C TRP A 678 -0.32 18.61 -2.79
N PRO A 679 -0.86 17.85 -3.75
CA PRO A 679 -1.54 18.43 -4.89
C PRO A 679 -2.74 19.27 -4.41
N VAL A 680 -2.94 20.43 -5.03
CA VAL A 680 -4.23 21.13 -4.89
C VAL A 680 -5.26 20.44 -5.78
N PHE A 681 -6.49 20.32 -5.29
CA PHE A 681 -7.64 19.94 -6.12
C PHE A 681 -8.70 21.03 -6.05
N ALA A 682 -9.21 21.40 -7.23
CA ALA A 682 -10.14 22.51 -7.45
C ALA A 682 -10.82 22.35 -8.82
N SER A 683 -11.75 23.26 -9.16
CA SER A 683 -12.38 23.24 -10.48
C SER A 683 -11.37 23.47 -11.62
N TYR A 684 -11.71 23.06 -12.83
CA TYR A 684 -10.89 23.31 -14.02
C TYR A 684 -10.62 24.81 -14.19
N ASP A 685 -11.65 25.65 -14.03
CA ASP A 685 -11.52 27.10 -14.21
C ASP A 685 -10.57 27.76 -13.20
N GLU A 686 -10.56 27.28 -11.95
CA GLU A 686 -9.61 27.70 -10.93
C GLU A 686 -8.17 27.35 -11.29
N LEU A 687 -7.94 26.09 -11.65
CA LEU A 687 -6.61 25.59 -11.98
C LEU A 687 -6.08 26.12 -13.31
N ALA A 688 -6.96 26.37 -14.29
CA ALA A 688 -6.58 26.99 -15.55
C ALA A 688 -6.07 28.43 -15.36
N ARG A 689 -6.70 29.20 -14.45
CA ARG A 689 -6.21 30.54 -14.08
C ARG A 689 -4.87 30.48 -13.36
N CYS A 690 -4.72 29.55 -12.40
CA CYS A 690 -3.45 29.34 -11.72
C CYS A 690 -2.35 28.93 -12.71
N ALA A 691 -2.63 27.97 -13.60
CA ALA A 691 -1.69 27.51 -14.61
C ALA A 691 -1.21 28.64 -15.52
N LYS A 692 -2.13 29.52 -15.94
CA LYS A 692 -1.82 30.72 -16.71
C LYS A 692 -0.93 31.69 -15.93
N TRP A 693 -1.18 31.91 -14.64
CA TRP A 693 -0.35 32.74 -13.78
C TRP A 693 1.06 32.16 -13.62
N MET A 694 1.19 30.83 -13.52
CA MET A 694 2.48 30.12 -13.49
C MET A 694 3.21 30.09 -14.85
N GLY A 695 2.65 30.72 -15.90
CA GLY A 695 3.25 30.80 -17.23
C GLY A 695 3.05 29.58 -18.13
N GLY A 696 2.10 28.70 -17.79
CA GLY A 696 1.76 27.50 -18.55
C GLY A 696 0.28 27.41 -18.93
N ARG A 697 -0.16 26.19 -19.26
CA ARG A 697 -1.55 25.81 -19.50
C ARG A 697 -1.82 24.40 -19.00
N ILE A 698 -3.07 23.98 -18.95
CA ILE A 698 -3.42 22.58 -18.74
C ILE A 698 -3.24 21.83 -20.07
N PRO A 699 -2.60 20.63 -20.10
CA PRO A 699 -2.43 19.84 -21.33
C PRO A 699 -3.76 19.28 -21.89
N THR A 700 -3.79 18.94 -23.18
CA THR A 700 -4.94 18.23 -23.79
C THR A 700 -4.98 16.76 -23.37
N VAL A 701 -6.10 16.08 -23.60
CA VAL A 701 -6.23 14.64 -23.31
C VAL A 701 -5.19 13.80 -24.08
N GLU A 702 -4.87 14.16 -25.33
CA GLU A 702 -3.85 13.50 -26.14
C GLU A 702 -2.44 13.73 -25.57
N GLU A 703 -2.15 14.95 -25.11
CA GLU A 703 -0.88 15.29 -24.46
C GLU A 703 -0.69 14.52 -23.14
N VAL A 704 -1.71 14.46 -22.27
CA VAL A 704 -1.64 13.68 -21.02
C VAL A 704 -1.44 12.19 -21.31
N ARG A 705 -2.16 11.62 -22.29
CA ARG A 705 -1.97 10.22 -22.68
C ARG A 705 -0.58 9.96 -23.28
N SER A 706 -0.02 10.94 -23.99
CA SER A 706 1.35 10.91 -24.51
C SER A 706 2.39 10.90 -23.38
N ILE A 707 2.17 11.68 -22.31
CA ILE A 707 2.98 11.62 -21.07
C ILE A 707 2.92 10.23 -20.47
N TYR A 708 1.72 9.66 -20.27
CA TYR A 708 1.55 8.34 -19.67
C TYR A 708 2.26 7.25 -20.48
N SER A 709 2.04 7.23 -21.80
CA SER A 709 2.73 6.33 -22.73
C SER A 709 4.26 6.46 -22.66
N HIS A 710 4.77 7.70 -22.57
CA HIS A 710 6.20 7.95 -22.47
C HIS A 710 6.79 7.37 -21.17
N VAL A 711 6.13 7.60 -20.04
CA VAL A 711 6.57 7.11 -18.72
C VAL A 711 6.52 5.57 -18.66
N ASP A 712 5.44 4.96 -19.13
CA ASP A 712 5.33 3.49 -19.23
C ASP A 712 6.48 2.90 -20.06
N GLY A 713 6.80 3.52 -21.20
CA GLY A 713 7.91 3.09 -22.06
C GLY A 713 9.29 3.23 -21.40
N LEU A 714 9.50 4.26 -20.57
CA LEU A 714 10.73 4.41 -19.79
C LEU A 714 10.86 3.33 -18.71
N ASN A 715 9.78 3.07 -17.98
CA ASN A 715 9.73 2.05 -16.92
C ASN A 715 10.00 0.65 -17.48
N ARG A 716 9.40 0.30 -18.62
CA ARG A 716 9.65 -0.99 -19.29
C ARG A 716 11.11 -1.15 -19.70
N LYS A 717 11.73 -0.12 -20.29
CA LYS A 717 13.16 -0.16 -20.65
C LYS A 717 14.07 -0.31 -19.42
N GLN A 718 13.70 0.28 -18.29
CA GLN A 718 14.44 0.11 -17.05
C GLN A 718 14.33 -1.32 -16.51
N ALA A 719 13.12 -1.89 -16.51
CA ALA A 719 12.89 -3.29 -16.13
C ALA A 719 13.64 -4.28 -17.04
N GLU A 720 13.61 -4.07 -18.36
CA GLU A 720 14.36 -4.89 -19.33
C GLU A 720 15.88 -4.80 -19.12
N ARG A 721 16.42 -3.62 -18.76
CA ARG A 721 17.84 -3.47 -18.42
C ARG A 721 18.21 -4.19 -17.13
N HIS A 722 17.33 -4.21 -16.13
CA HIS A 722 17.55 -4.98 -14.91
C HIS A 722 17.52 -6.48 -15.20
N LEU A 723 16.52 -6.94 -15.96
CA LEU A 723 16.40 -8.35 -16.38
C LEU A 723 17.60 -8.80 -17.23
N GLY A 724 18.05 -7.99 -18.18
CA GLY A 724 19.21 -8.26 -19.03
C GLY A 724 20.54 -8.32 -18.27
N LYS A 725 20.65 -7.71 -17.09
CA LYS A 725 21.80 -7.87 -16.18
C LYS A 725 21.71 -9.18 -15.36
N THR A 726 20.50 -9.67 -15.09
CA THR A 726 20.26 -10.94 -14.36
C THR A 726 20.22 -12.19 -15.24
N VAL A 727 20.27 -12.06 -16.58
CA VAL A 727 20.46 -13.21 -17.49
C VAL A 727 21.96 -13.47 -17.66
N PRO A 728 22.50 -14.61 -17.19
CA PRO A 728 23.88 -14.97 -17.48
C PRO A 728 24.06 -15.09 -18.99
N ALA A 729 25.19 -14.58 -19.49
CA ALA A 729 25.62 -14.78 -20.86
C ALA A 729 25.73 -16.29 -21.19
N VAL A 730 24.62 -16.88 -21.61
CA VAL A 730 24.55 -18.21 -22.22
C VAL A 730 23.59 -18.11 -23.40
N ASN A 731 24.00 -17.33 -24.40
CA ASN A 731 23.59 -17.47 -25.81
C ASN A 731 24.60 -16.75 -26.73
N GLY A 732 25.88 -16.77 -26.34
CA GLY A 732 26.98 -16.22 -27.12
C GLY A 732 27.69 -17.23 -28.01
N HIS A 733 27.35 -18.52 -27.93
CA HIS A 733 27.95 -19.58 -28.75
C HIS A 733 26.90 -20.62 -29.11
N LEU A 734 26.25 -20.43 -30.25
CA LEU A 734 25.72 -21.48 -31.13
C LEU A 734 25.45 -20.80 -32.49
N VAL A 735 26.54 -20.49 -33.19
CA VAL A 735 26.52 -20.26 -34.65
C VAL A 735 27.27 -21.45 -35.25
N ASN A 736 26.63 -22.06 -36.25
CA ASN A 736 27.00 -23.27 -37.01
C ASN A 736 26.63 -24.60 -36.34
N ASP A 737 25.45 -25.13 -36.64
CA ASP A 737 25.31 -26.05 -37.78
C ASP A 737 23.83 -26.24 -38.16
N GLY A 738 23.57 -26.28 -39.46
CA GLY A 738 22.28 -26.00 -40.08
C GLY A 738 21.11 -26.90 -39.69
N VAL A 739 19.95 -26.26 -39.52
CA VAL A 739 18.63 -26.84 -39.73
C VAL A 739 17.78 -25.79 -40.43
N GLN A 740 17.16 -26.17 -41.55
CA GLN A 740 16.36 -25.30 -42.43
C GLN A 740 15.22 -24.59 -41.67
N GLU A 741 15.11 -23.29 -41.92
CA GLU A 741 13.96 -22.46 -41.54
C GLU A 741 12.67 -23.05 -42.12
N SER A 742 11.74 -23.44 -41.26
CA SER A 742 10.34 -23.54 -41.63
C SER A 742 9.70 -22.15 -41.48
N PRO A 743 8.86 -21.69 -42.45
CA PRO A 743 8.27 -20.35 -42.36
C PRO A 743 7.34 -20.25 -41.15
N PRO A 744 7.15 -19.05 -40.57
CA PRO A 744 6.35 -18.89 -39.38
C PRO A 744 4.91 -19.35 -39.64
N SER A 745 4.50 -20.39 -38.94
CA SER A 745 3.08 -20.72 -38.79
C SER A 745 2.38 -19.52 -38.17
N GLN A 746 1.35 -19.03 -38.84
CA GLN A 746 0.49 -17.96 -38.36
C GLN A 746 0.11 -18.21 -36.90
N GLY A 747 0.55 -17.33 -36.02
CA GLY A 747 0.19 -17.35 -34.61
C GLY A 747 -1.31 -17.14 -34.48
N SER A 748 -1.98 -18.13 -33.91
CA SER A 748 -3.30 -18.01 -33.32
C SER A 748 -3.33 -16.82 -32.36
N GLU A 749 -4.27 -15.90 -32.54
CA GLU A 749 -4.56 -14.78 -31.64
C GLU A 749 -4.88 -15.32 -30.23
N THR A 750 -3.89 -15.37 -29.35
CA THR A 750 -4.06 -15.56 -27.91
C THR A 750 -3.85 -14.20 -27.23
N GLY A 751 -4.77 -13.83 -26.33
CA GLY A 751 -5.06 -12.47 -25.87
C GLY A 751 -3.89 -11.58 -25.45
N GLU A 752 -4.08 -10.27 -25.67
CA GLU A 752 -3.26 -9.19 -25.11
C GLU A 752 -3.04 -9.42 -23.61
N SER A 753 -1.80 -9.39 -23.16
CA SER A 753 -1.46 -9.56 -21.74
C SER A 753 -2.06 -8.41 -20.93
N SER A 754 -2.48 -8.65 -19.68
CA SER A 754 -3.03 -7.61 -18.79
C SER A 754 -2.14 -6.36 -18.67
N ASN A 755 -0.82 -6.53 -18.84
CA ASN A 755 0.19 -5.46 -18.84
C ASN A 755 0.10 -4.48 -20.03
N GLU A 756 -0.60 -4.82 -21.11
CA GLU A 756 -0.76 -3.92 -22.26
C GLU A 756 -1.82 -2.85 -21.98
N LEU A 757 -2.97 -3.24 -21.40
CA LEU A 757 -4.09 -2.34 -21.10
C LEU A 757 -3.98 -1.66 -19.74
N PHE A 758 -3.35 -2.30 -18.76
CA PHE A 758 -3.22 -1.78 -17.40
C PHE A 758 -1.77 -1.39 -17.08
N THR A 759 -1.59 -0.29 -16.34
CA THR A 759 -0.27 0.16 -15.87
C THR A 759 0.02 -0.31 -14.44
N ASN A 760 1.28 -0.45 -14.06
CA ASN A 760 1.65 -0.74 -12.68
C ASN A 760 1.39 0.50 -11.80
N LEU A 761 0.76 0.29 -10.64
CA LEU A 761 0.31 1.35 -9.74
C LEU A 761 1.14 1.46 -8.46
N ASP A 762 2.31 0.84 -8.35
CA ASP A 762 3.09 0.76 -7.11
C ASP A 762 3.42 2.14 -6.54
N ARG A 763 3.76 3.09 -7.42
CA ARG A 763 4.05 4.48 -7.08
C ARG A 763 2.81 5.38 -6.98
N ALA A 764 1.65 4.92 -7.46
CA ALA A 764 0.42 5.69 -7.45
C ALA A 764 -0.25 5.63 -6.06
N ASN A 765 -0.79 6.76 -5.60
CA ASN A 765 -1.64 6.83 -4.41
C ASN A 765 -3.10 6.64 -4.85
N VAL A 766 -3.53 5.38 -4.96
CA VAL A 766 -4.87 4.95 -5.40
C VAL A 766 -5.33 3.75 -4.57
N GLY A 767 -6.58 3.32 -4.72
CA GLY A 767 -7.07 2.10 -4.08
C GLY A 767 -7.00 2.12 -2.55
N PHE A 768 -7.21 3.28 -1.93
CA PHE A 768 -7.20 3.47 -0.48
C PHE A 768 -5.87 3.13 0.20
N LYS A 769 -4.75 3.17 -0.53
CA LYS A 769 -3.40 3.12 0.06
C LYS A 769 -3.21 4.15 1.16
N ASN A 770 -3.69 5.37 0.90
CA ASN A 770 -3.89 6.41 1.88
C ASN A 770 -5.32 6.93 1.73
N TRP A 771 -5.90 7.40 2.83
CA TRP A 771 -7.23 8.02 2.85
C TRP A 771 -7.16 9.55 2.66
N HIS A 772 -6.10 10.02 2.01
CA HIS A 772 -5.84 11.44 1.76
C HIS A 772 -4.81 11.62 0.62
N PRO A 773 -4.70 12.82 0.03
CA PRO A 773 -3.63 13.15 -0.90
C PRO A 773 -2.25 13.08 -0.23
N VAL A 774 -1.21 12.74 -0.98
CA VAL A 774 0.18 12.65 -0.50
C VAL A 774 1.07 13.69 -1.15
N ALA A 775 2.20 13.98 -0.51
CA ALA A 775 3.18 14.92 -1.02
C ALA A 775 3.72 14.50 -2.40
N VAL A 776 3.85 15.45 -3.32
CA VAL A 776 4.36 15.22 -4.69
C VAL A 776 5.73 15.87 -4.93
N THR A 777 6.20 16.71 -4.01
CA THR A 777 7.36 17.58 -4.20
C THR A 777 8.71 16.86 -4.17
N GLY A 778 8.79 15.66 -3.57
CA GLY A 778 10.01 14.82 -3.60
C GLY A 778 10.31 14.21 -4.98
N ASP A 779 9.30 14.11 -5.84
CA ASP A 779 9.39 13.50 -7.17
C ASP A 779 9.53 14.53 -8.31
N GLY A 780 9.77 15.81 -8.00
CA GLY A 780 9.80 16.89 -9.01
C GLY A 780 10.88 16.75 -10.10
N HIS A 781 11.94 15.98 -9.83
CA HIS A 781 13.02 15.64 -10.76
C HIS A 781 12.67 14.45 -11.66
N ARG A 782 11.41 13.98 -11.63
CA ARG A 782 10.87 12.87 -12.41
C ARG A 782 9.54 13.26 -13.04
N LEU A 783 9.25 12.68 -14.21
CA LEU A 783 7.95 12.81 -14.85
C LEU A 783 6.96 11.80 -14.25
N ALA A 784 5.92 12.30 -13.58
CA ALA A 784 4.82 11.49 -13.03
C ALA A 784 3.95 10.93 -14.16
N GLY A 785 3.73 9.61 -14.11
CA GLY A 785 2.90 8.86 -15.06
C GLY A 785 1.42 8.83 -14.68
N GLN A 786 0.72 7.81 -15.18
CA GLN A 786 -0.70 7.61 -14.91
C GLN A 786 -0.96 7.40 -13.42
N ALA A 787 -1.94 8.13 -12.88
CA ALA A 787 -2.37 8.08 -11.48
C ALA A 787 -1.30 8.46 -10.42
N GLU A 788 -0.15 8.99 -10.83
CA GLU A 788 0.94 9.41 -9.92
C GLU A 788 0.81 10.87 -9.43
N MET A 789 -0.38 11.46 -9.53
CA MET A 789 -0.64 12.86 -9.21
C MET A 789 -0.86 13.13 -7.72
N GLY A 790 -0.32 12.27 -6.84
CA GLY A 790 -0.45 12.40 -5.38
C GLY A 790 -1.83 12.00 -4.83
N GLY A 791 -2.67 11.34 -5.63
CA GLY A 791 -4.01 10.90 -5.24
C GLY A 791 -5.13 11.86 -5.64
N VAL A 792 -4.94 12.62 -6.71
CA VAL A 792 -6.01 13.39 -7.38
C VAL A 792 -6.04 13.06 -8.86
N TRP A 793 -7.21 13.18 -9.48
CA TRP A 793 -7.35 13.10 -10.93
C TRP A 793 -6.58 14.23 -11.63
N GLU A 794 -6.22 14.03 -12.89
CA GLU A 794 -5.56 15.05 -13.71
C GLU A 794 -6.54 15.69 -14.68
N TRP A 795 -6.82 16.98 -14.51
CA TRP A 795 -7.57 17.78 -15.47
C TRP A 795 -6.85 17.84 -16.82
N THR A 796 -7.64 17.76 -17.89
CA THR A 796 -7.22 18.08 -19.25
C THR A 796 -7.98 19.31 -19.77
N SER A 797 -7.41 20.00 -20.75
CA SER A 797 -8.09 21.11 -21.42
C SER A 797 -9.11 20.67 -22.47
N SER A 798 -9.30 19.36 -22.67
CA SER A 798 -10.17 18.82 -23.70
C SER A 798 -11.61 18.69 -23.18
N PRO A 799 -12.61 19.21 -23.91
CA PRO A 799 -14.01 18.97 -23.58
C PRO A 799 -14.36 17.49 -23.81
N PHE A 800 -15.35 16.99 -23.05
CA PHE A 800 -15.91 15.66 -23.25
C PHE A 800 -16.91 15.70 -24.40
N THR A 801 -16.50 15.22 -25.57
CA THR A 801 -17.28 15.30 -26.81
C THR A 801 -17.37 13.95 -27.49
N ARG A 802 -18.44 13.75 -28.25
CA ARG A 802 -18.61 12.57 -29.10
C ARG A 802 -17.45 12.43 -30.09
N HIS A 803 -16.76 11.28 -30.09
CA HIS A 803 -15.74 10.95 -31.09
C HIS A 803 -16.27 10.06 -32.21
N GLU A 804 -15.50 9.96 -33.29
CA GLU A 804 -15.84 9.15 -34.46
C GLU A 804 -16.01 7.67 -34.08
N GLY A 805 -17.11 7.06 -34.56
CA GLY A 805 -17.44 5.66 -34.28
C GLY A 805 -18.07 5.41 -32.91
N PHE A 806 -18.26 6.43 -32.05
CA PHE A 806 -18.95 6.25 -30.77
C PHE A 806 -20.40 5.76 -30.95
N GLU A 807 -20.73 4.69 -30.23
CA GLU A 807 -22.07 4.14 -30.07
C GLU A 807 -22.39 3.97 -28.56
N PRO A 808 -23.55 4.44 -28.08
CA PRO A 808 -23.96 4.23 -26.70
C PRO A 808 -24.08 2.75 -26.36
N MET A 809 -23.67 2.35 -25.15
CA MET A 809 -23.82 0.96 -24.73
C MET A 809 -25.28 0.57 -24.51
N LYS A 810 -25.64 -0.67 -24.88
CA LYS A 810 -27.04 -1.14 -24.81
C LYS A 810 -27.58 -1.24 -23.38
N LEU A 811 -26.74 -1.62 -22.41
CA LEU A 811 -27.17 -1.81 -21.02
C LEU A 811 -27.42 -0.47 -20.31
N TYR A 812 -26.64 0.57 -20.64
CA TYR A 812 -26.76 1.89 -20.05
C TYR A 812 -26.51 3.03 -21.07
N PRO A 813 -27.46 3.29 -22.00
CA PRO A 813 -27.24 4.20 -23.13
C PRO A 813 -26.96 5.66 -22.75
N ALA A 814 -27.47 6.09 -21.59
CA ALA A 814 -27.34 7.46 -21.10
C ALA A 814 -26.05 7.71 -20.28
N TYR A 815 -25.17 6.71 -20.13
CA TYR A 815 -23.97 6.84 -19.31
C TYR A 815 -23.02 7.94 -19.80
N SER A 816 -22.71 7.96 -21.11
CA SER A 816 -21.81 8.96 -21.69
C SER A 816 -22.55 9.99 -22.56
N ALA A 817 -23.55 9.54 -23.31
CA ALA A 817 -24.16 10.35 -24.37
C ALA A 817 -24.84 11.63 -23.88
N ASP A 818 -25.40 11.61 -22.66
CA ASP A 818 -26.08 12.76 -22.07
C ASP A 818 -25.10 13.90 -21.73
N PHE A 819 -23.80 13.61 -21.61
CA PHE A 819 -22.77 14.57 -21.16
C PHE A 819 -21.93 15.16 -22.31
N PHE A 820 -22.30 14.90 -23.57
CA PHE A 820 -21.69 15.57 -24.73
C PHE A 820 -22.30 16.97 -24.94
N ASP A 821 -22.18 17.81 -23.92
CA ASP A 821 -22.87 19.10 -23.76
C ASP A 821 -21.95 20.32 -23.83
N GLU A 822 -20.66 20.11 -24.11
CA GLU A 822 -19.59 21.12 -24.13
C GLU A 822 -19.31 21.81 -22.78
N LYS A 823 -19.92 21.35 -21.68
CA LYS A 823 -19.70 21.86 -20.32
C LYS A 823 -18.70 21.03 -19.54
N HIS A 824 -18.57 19.76 -19.90
CA HIS A 824 -17.70 18.81 -19.24
C HIS A 824 -16.30 18.80 -19.85
N ASN A 825 -15.28 18.73 -19.00
CA ASN A 825 -13.89 18.48 -19.40
C ASN A 825 -13.43 17.09 -18.93
N ILE A 826 -12.54 16.49 -19.71
CA ILE A 826 -11.98 15.17 -19.40
C ILE A 826 -10.96 15.28 -18.28
N ILE A 827 -11.03 14.34 -17.34
CA ILE A 827 -10.01 14.08 -16.32
C ILE A 827 -9.51 12.63 -16.44
N LEU A 828 -8.22 12.41 -16.16
CA LEU A 828 -7.56 11.10 -16.33
C LEU A 828 -6.79 10.67 -15.07
N GLY A 829 -6.45 9.38 -15.01
CA GLY A 829 -5.70 8.79 -13.91
C GLY A 829 -6.62 8.21 -12.84
N GLY A 830 -6.63 8.83 -11.66
CA GLY A 830 -7.41 8.38 -10.50
C GLY A 830 -7.06 9.21 -9.27
N SER A 831 -7.92 9.19 -8.27
CA SER A 831 -7.64 9.72 -6.94
C SER A 831 -7.21 8.62 -5.97
N TRP A 832 -6.87 8.99 -4.74
CA TRP A 832 -6.57 8.05 -3.65
C TRP A 832 -7.72 7.08 -3.35
N ALA A 833 -8.95 7.42 -3.71
CA ALA A 833 -10.14 6.58 -3.53
C ALA A 833 -10.50 5.74 -4.78
N THR A 834 -9.86 5.99 -5.93
CA THR A 834 -10.21 5.29 -7.17
C THR A 834 -9.69 3.86 -7.16
N HIS A 835 -10.55 2.89 -7.48
CA HIS A 835 -10.21 1.46 -7.52
C HIS A 835 -9.12 1.17 -8.59
N PRO A 836 -8.14 0.26 -8.35
CA PRO A 836 -7.05 -0.04 -9.31
C PRO A 836 -7.50 -0.47 -10.71
N ARG A 837 -8.60 -1.24 -10.82
CA ARG A 837 -9.21 -1.58 -12.13
C ARG A 837 -9.70 -0.37 -12.94
N ILE A 838 -9.94 0.77 -12.30
CA ILE A 838 -10.28 2.04 -12.96
C ILE A 838 -8.99 2.83 -13.15
N ALA A 839 -8.27 3.12 -12.07
CA ALA A 839 -7.12 4.01 -12.09
C ALA A 839 -5.97 3.53 -12.99
N GLY A 840 -5.77 2.20 -13.05
CA GLY A 840 -4.72 1.59 -13.84
C GLY A 840 -5.10 1.32 -15.30
N ARG A 841 -6.38 1.43 -15.67
CA ARG A 841 -6.82 1.17 -17.06
C ARG A 841 -6.39 2.34 -17.93
N LYS A 842 -5.55 2.08 -18.92
CA LYS A 842 -5.03 3.13 -19.81
C LYS A 842 -6.12 3.81 -20.62
N THR A 843 -7.25 3.17 -20.86
CA THR A 843 -8.34 3.71 -21.71
C THR A 843 -9.40 4.50 -20.96
N PHE A 844 -9.49 4.36 -19.63
CA PHE A 844 -10.58 4.96 -18.84
C PHE A 844 -10.65 6.48 -19.01
N VAL A 845 -11.87 7.01 -19.06
CA VAL A 845 -12.17 8.44 -19.20
C VAL A 845 -13.19 8.83 -18.14
N ASN A 846 -12.86 9.85 -17.36
CA ASN A 846 -13.77 10.48 -16.41
C ASN A 846 -13.97 11.95 -16.79
N TRP A 847 -15.04 12.59 -16.33
CA TRP A 847 -15.41 13.94 -16.73
C TRP A 847 -16.22 14.66 -15.66
N TYR A 848 -16.07 15.98 -15.60
CA TYR A 848 -16.82 16.87 -14.71
C TYR A 848 -17.07 18.21 -15.40
N GLN A 849 -18.15 18.91 -15.02
CA GLN A 849 -18.39 20.29 -15.46
C GLN A 849 -17.19 21.17 -15.05
N ARG A 850 -16.73 22.04 -15.96
CA ARG A 850 -15.49 22.83 -15.80
C ARG A 850 -15.43 23.67 -14.51
N ASN A 851 -16.58 24.13 -14.05
CA ASN A 851 -16.75 24.97 -12.87
C ASN A 851 -17.17 24.19 -11.62
N TYR A 852 -17.30 22.85 -11.66
CA TYR A 852 -17.68 22.05 -10.49
C TYR A 852 -16.54 22.09 -9.44
N PRO A 853 -16.76 22.67 -8.24
CA PRO A 853 -15.67 22.99 -7.32
C PRO A 853 -15.25 21.81 -6.43
N TYR A 854 -16.07 20.76 -6.33
CA TYR A 854 -15.86 19.65 -5.41
C TYR A 854 -15.08 18.47 -6.04
N THR A 855 -14.72 18.53 -7.33
CA THR A 855 -13.96 17.46 -7.98
C THR A 855 -12.60 17.28 -7.31
N TRP A 856 -12.21 16.03 -7.07
CA TRP A 856 -10.86 15.67 -6.63
C TRP A 856 -9.89 15.61 -7.80
N ALA A 857 -9.78 16.71 -8.53
CA ALA A 857 -8.91 16.83 -9.69
C ALA A 857 -7.94 17.99 -9.52
N GLY A 858 -6.65 17.68 -9.67
CA GLY A 858 -5.57 18.65 -9.81
C GLY A 858 -5.20 18.86 -11.27
N ALA A 859 -4.11 19.57 -11.51
CA ALA A 859 -3.57 19.79 -12.86
C ALA A 859 -2.05 19.81 -12.83
N ARG A 860 -1.41 19.49 -13.96
CA ARG A 860 0.01 19.81 -14.20
C ARG A 860 0.14 20.94 -15.20
N LEU A 861 1.31 21.57 -15.23
CA LEU A 861 1.64 22.59 -16.21
C LEU A 861 2.16 21.97 -17.51
N GLY A 862 1.48 22.27 -18.62
CA GLY A 862 1.95 22.09 -19.99
C GLY A 862 2.62 23.36 -20.52
N GLY A 863 3.68 23.17 -21.28
CA GLY A 863 4.52 24.19 -21.92
C GLY A 863 4.24 24.34 -23.43
N ARG A 864 5.21 24.91 -24.14
CA ARG A 864 5.11 25.16 -25.59
C ARG A 864 5.35 23.86 -26.39
N ILE A 865 4.77 23.81 -27.58
CA ILE A 865 5.11 22.80 -28.60
C ILE A 865 6.56 23.03 -29.02
N VAL A 866 7.39 21.99 -29.01
CA VAL A 866 8.80 22.07 -29.38
C VAL A 866 8.90 22.14 -30.91
N GLY A 867 9.17 23.34 -31.45
CA GLY A 867 9.42 23.52 -32.88
C GLY A 867 10.86 23.14 -33.24
N THR A 868 11.02 22.40 -34.35
CA THR A 868 12.31 22.22 -35.02
C THR A 868 12.93 23.57 -35.33
N SER A 869 14.19 23.77 -34.90
CA SER A 869 14.99 24.92 -35.28
C SER A 869 15.19 24.91 -36.80
N VAL A 870 14.45 25.75 -37.52
CA VAL A 870 14.82 26.11 -38.90
C VAL A 870 15.92 27.15 -38.80
N SER A 871 17.13 26.76 -39.20
CA SER A 871 18.27 27.63 -39.37
C SER A 871 17.99 28.72 -40.40
N GLY A 872 18.58 29.89 -40.14
CA GLY A 872 18.40 31.17 -40.84
C GLY A 872 18.03 31.13 -42.33
N GLY A 873 16.92 31.81 -42.65
CA GLY A 873 16.57 32.27 -43.99
C GLY A 873 15.88 33.62 -43.89
N LYS A 874 16.46 34.64 -44.52
CA LYS A 874 16.07 36.05 -44.47
C LYS A 874 14.58 36.28 -44.77
N TYR A 875 13.95 37.18 -44.01
CA TYR A 875 12.69 37.83 -44.35
C TYR A 875 12.74 38.44 -45.77
N PRO A 876 11.61 38.39 -46.49
CA PRO A 876 11.14 39.58 -47.17
C PRO A 876 9.79 40.01 -46.58
N SER A 877 9.77 41.27 -46.18
CA SER A 877 8.60 42.07 -45.87
C SER A 877 7.66 42.15 -47.08
N THR A 878 6.42 41.67 -46.97
CA THR A 878 5.29 42.33 -47.65
C THR A 878 3.98 42.06 -46.91
N ILE A 879 3.40 43.14 -46.40
CA ILE A 879 2.01 43.21 -45.92
C ILE A 879 1.13 43.18 -47.16
N GLN A 880 0.19 42.22 -47.25
CA GLN A 880 -0.96 42.35 -48.12
C GLN A 880 -2.24 42.09 -47.32
N GLN A 881 -2.93 43.19 -47.03
CA GLN A 881 -4.36 43.21 -46.76
C GLN A 881 -5.11 42.57 -47.93
N VAL A 882 -6.06 41.68 -47.64
CA VAL A 882 -7.18 41.44 -48.54
C VAL A 882 -8.48 41.56 -47.73
N LYS A 883 -9.20 42.64 -48.05
CA LYS A 883 -10.60 42.92 -47.71
C LYS A 883 -11.53 41.94 -48.42
N GLY A 884 -12.67 41.66 -47.80
CA GLY A 884 -13.75 40.81 -48.36
C GLY A 884 -14.68 41.50 -49.38
N GLY A 885 -15.71 40.74 -49.78
CA GLY A 885 -16.87 41.11 -50.64
C GLY A 885 -16.90 40.27 -51.93
N HIS A 886 -18.00 39.66 -52.42
CA HIS A 886 -19.45 39.96 -52.39
C HIS A 886 -20.29 38.67 -52.59
N ILE A 887 -21.39 38.39 -51.87
CA ILE A 887 -22.81 38.88 -51.93
C ILE A 887 -23.67 38.32 -53.08
N ASN A 888 -24.79 37.68 -52.70
CA ASN A 888 -26.17 37.96 -53.17
C ASN A 888 -27.16 37.51 -52.06
N ASN A 889 -27.77 38.44 -51.28
CA ASN A 889 -29.04 39.16 -51.53
C ASN A 889 -30.29 38.29 -51.19
N TYR A 890 -31.28 38.62 -50.33
CA TYR A 890 -31.92 39.88 -49.91
C TYR A 890 -32.71 39.76 -48.57
N SER A 891 -32.87 40.91 -47.87
CA SER A 891 -33.99 41.40 -46.99
C SER A 891 -34.55 40.52 -45.86
N TYR A 892 -34.63 40.96 -44.60
CA TYR A 892 -35.47 42.05 -44.09
C TYR A 892 -34.83 42.79 -42.91
N GLY A 893 -35.17 44.07 -42.76
CA GLY A 893 -34.48 45.02 -41.87
C GLY A 893 -35.08 45.27 -40.49
N SER A 894 -34.36 46.16 -39.80
CA SER A 894 -34.75 47.10 -38.73
C SER A 894 -35.18 46.54 -37.35
N THR A 895 -34.22 46.60 -36.41
CA THR A 895 -34.21 47.36 -35.12
C THR A 895 -35.45 48.23 -34.78
N PRO A 896 -35.74 48.60 -33.49
CA PRO A 896 -34.74 48.95 -32.45
C PRO A 896 -35.04 48.60 -30.97
N TRP A 897 -33.96 48.52 -30.19
CA TRP A 897 -33.77 48.97 -28.79
C TRP A 897 -34.93 48.83 -27.77
N ARG A 898 -34.74 47.95 -26.78
CA ARG A 898 -34.48 48.31 -25.38
C ARG A 898 -33.93 47.13 -24.59
#